data_AF-A0A968TEB1-F1
#
_entry.id   AF-A0A968TEB1-F1
#
_cell.length_a   1.000
_cell.length_b   1.000
_cell.length_c   1.000
_cell.angle_alpha   90.00
_cell.angle_beta   90.00
_cell.angle_gamma   90.00
#
_symmetry.space_group_name_H-M   'P 1'
#
loop_
_entity.id
_entity.type
_entity.pdbx_description
1 polymer ?
#
loop_
_entity_poly.entity_id
_entity_poly.type
_entity_poly.pdbx_seq_one_letter_code
_entity_poly.pdbx_strand_id
1 'polypeptide(L)'
;MDDLQTSTHVAHVPAGRLIGKVAIITGGAGNIGEVITRRYLAEGATVVITGRNQTKLNTYRQTLLDDDLAEPERILALPVDGSDMAQVRAGVAQVLEQYGRIDILINNAGSAGCKQRLPDVPLTPEQVHAPDTETLAQSIGNLLLLTWNMVRAVAPHLQPGSSIINVSTIFSRTDYYGRIPYVVPKAALNALTEGLAKELGARGIRINNVYPGPIESDRIRNVFKTMDSLKGVPDGTTGAGFMDIMRLAHADAHGTVQKQFPTPSDVAGTIVFLGSDEARAFAGHGFEVTNGMDVPAESRTNFVSRPGLRNVDASGKVVLVCAGDQIQETLALVDVLRSCNAEVCLTFRDRAALIRIQNLFQERRYGDSSFTLPILEYINPLDTAQTEDVLQHIYETTGGPHYAVIMPANGIEGETTYPYPASLVDVDDGVVERFANEELVGSVALARHLARFWNAHQQHPISMMPGAPHVVFMGNSDDGKGNLYNNIARAATEQLIRVWRHESALDAQKPVAEGQTLEAVAVWSNQIVRYTNHEAENQGFALAWATKLFNSDRHIEEINLYLPDAIGVTTGSHRLTFGWAESLIGLHIGKVALITGGSAGIGGQVGRLLALSGAKVMLAARGADQLEQMRDAIVQEVSDAGYAYAESRVQVMDGIDVANEQQLARLVERTIDTFGRIDYLINNAGISGAEEMVIDMPLDDWRNTLAANLISNYSLIRKVAPLMKAQGSGYILNVSSYFGGEKSVAIPYPNRADYAVSKAGQRAMVESFARFMGPEVQINAIAPGPVDGDRLRGTGERPGLFKRRGRLILENKRLNDVHAALITALRGGQPLTTLLPLLLANDVQAIAKNEKAPKPLRDLAERVWAESDPDGASRAFLLNQAIADKLFNRLQLGGYFLNAHAALASNGNGAASPAPMDSKLELATHPPEPFFTARQIDREARKVREGVLGMLQLKRMPTEIDVARATVYYLADPVVSGETFHPSGGLNFERTVTEGELFGKASAGAIGRLKGITVYIIGEHLRRHLTTLIRTYLEECEVGRVVLITETEEAGQSLRATFPTQVSSGQLVTVASRGDLEDALDRAYVEFGKPGPVVCTPFRPLPANLALAGSTGNDWDNVLNEADFAALVEHNLTHHFRVARKISLLDGSQLVLVTPSTGIGSSAEEFALANFIKTTLHAFTATLGVESERIIHNVAVNQVDLTRRARNEEPRNADEEVEELTRFVNAVLLVSAPQVEAKESRYRSRIYRGNAITV
;
A
#
# COMPACT_ATOMS: atom_id res chain seq x y z
N MET A 1 30.76 45.94 -69.20
CA MET A 1 31.00 47.38 -69.37
C MET A 1 31.58 47.85 -68.05
N ASP A 2 32.83 47.55 -67.77
CA ASP A 2 34.10 48.22 -68.20
C ASP A 2 34.68 48.69 -66.85
N ASP A 3 35.88 48.36 -66.38
CA ASP A 3 37.15 48.15 -67.06
C ASP A 3 38.01 47.09 -66.36
N LEU A 4 38.70 46.30 -67.18
CA LEU A 4 39.86 45.48 -66.85
C LEU A 4 41.09 46.16 -67.45
N GLN A 5 42.13 46.33 -66.62
CA GLN A 5 43.58 46.20 -66.91
C GLN A 5 44.42 47.33 -66.30
N THR A 6 45.28 46.98 -65.34
CA THR A 6 46.74 46.98 -65.55
C THR A 6 47.41 46.13 -64.47
N SER A 7 48.21 45.16 -64.93
CA SER A 7 49.08 44.31 -64.13
C SER A 7 50.40 45.02 -63.80
N THR A 8 50.95 44.77 -62.61
CA THR A 8 52.41 44.57 -62.45
C THR A 8 52.67 43.56 -61.34
N HIS A 9 53.43 42.52 -61.70
CA HIS A 9 53.92 41.45 -60.84
C HIS A 9 54.67 41.97 -59.61
N VAL A 10 54.21 41.57 -58.43
CA VAL A 10 55.05 41.33 -57.25
C VAL A 10 54.85 39.86 -56.89
N ALA A 11 55.94 39.11 -56.77
CA ALA A 11 55.92 37.71 -56.38
C ALA A 11 55.26 37.57 -54.99
N HIS A 12 54.01 37.09 -54.97
CA HIS A 12 53.29 36.84 -53.73
C HIS A 12 53.72 35.47 -53.20
N VAL A 13 54.60 35.44 -52.20
CA VAL A 13 54.67 34.31 -51.27
C VAL A 13 53.25 34.14 -50.72
N PRO A 14 52.59 32.96 -50.82
CA PRO A 14 51.27 32.80 -50.24
C PRO A 14 51.35 33.10 -48.74
N ALA A 15 50.54 34.04 -48.26
CA ALA A 15 50.42 34.32 -46.84
C ALA A 15 49.94 33.03 -46.13
N GLY A 16 50.73 32.50 -45.21
CA GLY A 16 50.38 31.31 -44.40
C GLY A 16 49.03 31.46 -43.70
N ARG A 17 48.27 30.36 -43.61
CA ARG A 17 46.85 30.37 -43.19
C ARG A 17 46.64 30.73 -41.71
N LEU A 18 47.71 30.73 -40.91
CA LEU A 18 47.71 30.98 -39.48
C LEU A 18 48.61 32.17 -39.09
N ILE A 19 48.98 33.03 -40.04
CA ILE A 19 49.81 34.20 -39.77
C ILE A 19 49.23 35.04 -38.64
N GLY A 20 50.08 35.34 -37.66
CA GLY A 20 49.71 36.17 -36.53
C GLY A 20 48.82 35.48 -35.50
N LYS A 21 48.61 34.16 -35.56
CA LYS A 21 47.87 33.45 -34.50
C LYS A 21 48.84 32.85 -33.47
N VAL A 22 48.52 32.98 -32.19
CA VAL A 22 49.24 32.32 -31.09
C VAL A 22 48.49 31.04 -30.71
N ALA A 23 49.14 29.89 -30.88
CA ALA A 23 48.56 28.57 -30.67
C ALA A 23 49.22 27.82 -29.50
N ILE A 24 48.43 27.34 -28.55
CA ILE A 24 48.88 26.41 -27.51
C ILE A 24 48.57 24.98 -27.98
N ILE A 25 49.60 24.13 -28.04
CA ILE A 25 49.49 22.73 -28.46
C ILE A 25 49.88 21.84 -27.29
N THR A 26 48.88 21.20 -26.67
CA THR A 26 49.14 20.23 -25.62
C THR A 26 49.69 18.94 -26.19
N GLY A 27 50.77 18.42 -25.60
CA GLY A 27 51.46 17.24 -26.12
C GLY A 27 52.14 17.51 -27.47
N GLY A 28 52.62 18.73 -27.71
CA GLY A 28 53.22 19.16 -28.98
C GLY A 28 54.47 18.39 -29.42
N ALA A 29 55.13 17.67 -28.49
CA ALA A 29 56.26 16.76 -28.78
C ALA A 29 55.84 15.27 -28.82
N GLY A 30 54.59 14.96 -29.17
CA GLY A 30 54.09 13.58 -29.36
C GLY A 30 53.90 13.24 -30.84
N ASN A 31 53.65 11.97 -31.20
CA ASN A 31 53.58 11.52 -32.61
C ASN A 31 52.72 12.43 -33.53
N ILE A 32 51.46 12.69 -33.16
CA ILE A 32 50.60 13.62 -33.92
C ILE A 32 50.99 15.08 -33.63
N GLY A 33 51.31 15.38 -32.36
CA GLY A 33 51.67 16.73 -31.90
C GLY A 33 52.86 17.34 -32.65
N GLU A 34 53.87 16.55 -33.00
CA GLU A 34 55.04 17.01 -33.73
C GLU A 34 54.66 17.45 -35.15
N VAL A 35 53.77 16.69 -35.81
CA VAL A 35 53.27 17.02 -37.15
C VAL A 35 52.37 18.25 -37.11
N ILE A 36 51.50 18.39 -36.09
CA ILE A 36 50.69 19.60 -35.88
C ILE A 36 51.61 20.81 -35.67
N THR A 37 52.61 20.70 -34.79
CA THR A 37 53.55 21.78 -34.45
C THR A 37 54.29 22.27 -35.69
N ARG A 38 54.90 21.35 -36.46
CA ARG A 38 55.62 21.68 -37.70
C ARG A 38 54.69 22.37 -38.72
N ARG A 39 53.47 21.86 -38.91
CA ARG A 39 52.51 22.46 -39.85
C ARG A 39 52.04 23.84 -39.39
N TYR A 40 51.79 24.03 -38.10
CA TYR A 40 51.37 25.33 -37.57
C TYR A 40 52.47 26.39 -37.74
N LEU A 41 53.73 26.02 -37.50
CA LEU A 41 54.88 26.90 -37.73
C LEU A 41 55.04 27.26 -39.21
N ALA A 42 54.93 26.26 -40.10
CA ALA A 42 54.99 26.45 -41.55
C ALA A 42 53.86 27.36 -42.08
N GLU A 43 52.68 27.33 -41.44
CA GLU A 43 51.53 28.16 -41.78
C GLU A 43 51.53 29.55 -41.12
N GLY A 44 52.61 29.92 -40.41
CA GLY A 44 52.82 31.27 -39.88
C GLY A 44 52.39 31.52 -38.43
N ALA A 45 51.98 30.48 -37.68
CA ALA A 45 51.59 30.63 -36.27
C ALA A 45 52.80 30.81 -35.34
N THR A 46 52.59 31.44 -34.19
CA THR A 46 53.47 31.33 -33.01
C THR A 46 52.96 30.16 -32.18
N VAL A 47 53.83 29.21 -31.82
CA VAL A 47 53.43 27.96 -31.18
C VAL A 47 54.02 27.83 -29.77
N VAL A 48 53.15 27.49 -28.82
CA VAL A 48 53.52 27.05 -27.48
C VAL A 48 53.30 25.55 -27.39
N ILE A 49 54.39 24.78 -27.27
CA ILE A 49 54.30 23.33 -27.03
C ILE A 49 54.31 23.05 -25.53
N THR A 50 53.32 22.30 -25.06
CA THR A 50 53.23 21.91 -23.63
C THR A 50 53.32 20.41 -23.42
N GLY A 51 53.76 20.01 -22.24
CA GLY A 51 53.85 18.61 -21.81
C GLY A 51 54.59 18.45 -20.48
N ARG A 52 54.56 17.25 -19.89
CA ARG A 52 55.12 16.99 -18.55
C ARG A 52 56.66 16.90 -18.53
N ASN A 53 57.29 16.53 -19.64
CA ASN A 53 58.73 16.28 -19.69
C ASN A 53 59.46 17.48 -20.32
N GLN A 54 60.05 18.32 -19.47
CA GLN A 54 60.82 19.49 -19.88
C GLN A 54 61.94 19.15 -20.87
N THR A 55 62.72 18.10 -20.59
CA THR A 55 63.85 17.69 -21.44
C THR A 55 63.36 17.38 -22.84
N LYS A 56 62.28 16.59 -22.96
CA LYS A 56 61.69 16.23 -24.25
C LYS A 56 61.20 17.46 -25.02
N LEU A 57 60.54 18.40 -24.34
CA LEU A 57 60.06 19.63 -24.97
C LEU A 57 61.22 20.52 -25.46
N ASN A 58 62.28 20.65 -24.65
CA ASN A 58 63.45 21.45 -25.01
C ASN A 58 64.22 20.83 -26.18
N THR A 59 64.40 19.51 -26.18
CA THR A 59 65.02 18.79 -27.30
C THR A 59 64.21 18.99 -28.58
N TYR A 60 62.89 18.81 -28.50
CA TYR A 60 62.05 18.97 -29.68
C TYR A 60 62.00 20.42 -30.19
N ARG A 61 61.96 21.41 -29.28
CA ARG A 61 62.11 22.82 -29.64
C ARG A 61 63.44 23.07 -30.37
N GLN A 62 64.54 22.52 -29.87
CA GLN A 62 65.83 22.67 -30.54
C GLN A 62 65.81 22.06 -31.94
N THR A 63 65.23 20.87 -32.12
CA THR A 63 65.06 20.26 -33.45
C THR A 63 64.27 21.15 -34.41
N LEU A 64 63.21 21.82 -33.94
CA LEU A 64 62.43 22.74 -34.78
C LEU A 64 63.22 23.99 -35.21
N LEU A 65 64.15 24.46 -34.35
CA LEU A 65 65.04 25.57 -34.66
C LEU A 65 66.16 25.15 -35.61
N ASP A 66 66.75 23.97 -35.40
CA ASP A 66 67.79 23.41 -36.27
C ASP A 66 67.27 23.12 -37.69
N ASP A 67 65.97 22.83 -37.82
CA ASP A 67 65.29 22.62 -39.11
C ASP A 67 64.86 23.93 -39.80
N ASP A 68 65.24 25.11 -39.28
CA ASP A 68 64.90 26.45 -39.79
C ASP A 68 63.38 26.67 -40.01
N LEU A 69 62.52 26.03 -39.22
CA LEU A 69 61.06 26.08 -39.41
C LEU A 69 60.40 27.35 -38.85
N ALA A 70 61.00 27.99 -37.85
CA ALA A 70 60.58 29.30 -37.34
C ALA A 70 61.67 29.95 -36.48
N GLU A 71 61.59 31.27 -36.33
CA GLU A 71 62.44 32.05 -35.42
C GLU A 71 62.28 31.62 -33.94
N PRO A 72 63.32 31.71 -33.10
CA PRO A 72 63.28 31.33 -31.68
C PRO A 72 62.15 31.95 -30.86
N GLU A 73 61.70 33.15 -31.22
CA GLU A 73 60.61 33.89 -30.58
C GLU A 73 59.22 33.35 -30.94
N ARG A 74 59.10 32.55 -32.01
CA ARG A 74 57.83 31.94 -32.44
C ARG A 74 57.58 30.55 -31.83
N ILE A 75 58.50 30.03 -31.01
CA ILE A 75 58.36 28.71 -30.38
C ILE A 75 58.69 28.79 -28.89
N LEU A 76 57.70 28.52 -28.03
CA LEU A 76 57.86 28.38 -26.58
C LEU A 76 57.65 26.92 -26.14
N ALA A 77 58.61 26.38 -25.38
CA ALA A 77 58.47 25.09 -24.71
C ALA A 77 58.11 25.30 -23.24
N LEU A 78 56.95 24.78 -22.81
CA LEU A 78 56.40 25.05 -21.49
C LEU A 78 56.05 23.74 -20.75
N PRO A 79 56.72 23.43 -19.62
CA PRO A 79 56.39 22.25 -18.83
C PRO A 79 55.06 22.47 -18.10
N VAL A 80 54.02 21.72 -18.47
CA VAL A 80 52.72 21.81 -17.82
C VAL A 80 52.14 20.41 -17.69
N ASP A 81 51.81 19.99 -16.47
CA ASP A 81 50.87 18.90 -16.27
C ASP A 81 49.44 19.44 -16.42
N GLY A 82 48.78 19.09 -17.51
CA GLY A 82 47.43 19.59 -17.77
C GLY A 82 46.38 19.05 -16.80
N SER A 83 46.66 17.95 -16.09
CA SER A 83 45.76 17.43 -15.06
C SER A 83 45.78 18.27 -13.77
N ASP A 84 46.78 19.14 -13.59
CA ASP A 84 46.93 20.05 -12.45
C ASP A 84 46.51 21.47 -12.85
N MET A 85 45.35 21.93 -12.35
CA MET A 85 44.81 23.24 -12.68
C MET A 85 45.71 24.42 -12.26
N ALA A 86 46.50 24.28 -11.19
CA ALA A 86 47.41 25.33 -10.75
C ALA A 86 48.57 25.51 -11.75
N GLN A 87 49.15 24.40 -12.23
CA GLN A 87 50.16 24.44 -13.29
C GLN A 87 49.58 24.96 -14.60
N VAL A 88 48.35 24.58 -14.96
CA VAL A 88 47.67 25.07 -16.16
C VAL A 88 47.49 26.60 -16.10
N ARG A 89 46.96 27.14 -14.99
CA ARG A 89 46.79 28.60 -14.82
C ARG A 89 48.12 29.34 -14.89
N ALA A 90 49.17 28.83 -14.24
CA ALA A 90 50.51 29.41 -14.30
C ALA A 90 51.08 29.40 -15.72
N GLY A 91 50.89 28.29 -16.44
CA GLY A 91 51.33 28.16 -17.81
C GLY A 91 50.60 29.13 -18.77
N VAL A 92 49.27 29.24 -18.64
CA VAL A 92 48.48 30.21 -19.42
C VAL A 92 48.91 31.65 -19.13
N ALA A 93 49.15 32.00 -17.86
CA ALA A 93 49.66 33.31 -17.49
C ALA A 93 51.01 33.63 -18.15
N GLN A 94 51.94 32.67 -18.20
CA GLN A 94 53.23 32.83 -18.86
C GLN A 94 53.09 33.05 -20.38
N VAL A 95 52.14 32.36 -21.03
CA VAL A 95 51.85 32.58 -22.46
C VAL A 95 51.32 33.99 -22.71
N LEU A 96 50.44 34.49 -21.84
CA LEU A 96 49.89 35.84 -21.95
C LEU A 96 50.93 36.92 -21.66
N GLU A 97 51.82 36.70 -20.68
CA GLU A 97 52.94 37.60 -20.40
C GLU A 97 53.87 37.73 -21.61
N GLN A 98 54.17 36.61 -22.28
CA GLN A 98 55.11 36.60 -23.40
C GLN A 98 54.50 37.09 -24.72
N TYR A 99 53.24 36.75 -25.01
CA TYR A 99 52.64 36.97 -26.34
C TYR A 99 51.41 37.89 -26.34
N GLY A 100 50.89 38.26 -25.17
CA GLY A 100 49.75 39.18 -25.02
C GLY A 100 48.38 38.64 -25.44
N ARG A 101 48.31 37.49 -26.14
CA ARG A 101 47.07 36.85 -26.57
C ARG A 101 47.21 35.35 -26.76
N ILE A 102 46.05 34.68 -26.82
CA ILE A 102 45.92 33.27 -27.23
C ILE A 102 44.80 33.23 -28.28
N ASP A 103 45.10 32.72 -29.46
CA ASP A 103 44.14 32.63 -30.57
C ASP A 103 43.60 31.22 -30.74
N ILE A 104 44.46 30.21 -30.53
CA ILE A 104 44.12 28.80 -30.79
C ILE A 104 44.56 27.92 -29.61
N LEU A 105 43.68 27.06 -29.12
CA LEU A 105 44.02 25.99 -28.18
C LEU A 105 43.80 24.63 -28.85
N ILE A 106 44.85 23.81 -28.91
CA ILE A 106 44.80 22.44 -29.41
C ILE A 106 45.01 21.48 -28.24
N ASN A 107 43.92 20.85 -27.79
CA ASN A 107 43.95 19.82 -26.75
C ASN A 107 44.25 18.45 -27.39
N ASN A 108 45.53 18.21 -27.68
CA ASN A 108 46.03 16.97 -28.28
C ASN A 108 46.66 16.00 -27.25
N ALA A 109 47.10 16.50 -26.09
CA ALA A 109 47.65 15.65 -25.04
C ALA A 109 46.64 14.60 -24.57
N GLY A 110 47.16 13.41 -24.30
CA GLY A 110 46.39 12.30 -23.76
C GLY A 110 47.30 11.11 -23.52
N SER A 111 47.01 10.35 -22.48
CA SER A 111 47.73 9.12 -22.19
C SER A 111 47.16 7.92 -22.97
N ALA A 112 47.72 6.74 -22.77
CA ALA A 112 47.15 5.52 -23.34
C ALA A 112 46.04 4.93 -22.45
N GLY A 113 45.95 5.35 -21.17
CA GLY A 113 45.25 4.64 -20.12
C GLY A 113 45.86 3.26 -19.84
N CYS A 114 45.39 2.59 -18.79
CA CYS A 114 45.73 1.18 -18.55
C CYS A 114 45.01 0.27 -19.56
N LYS A 115 45.69 -0.80 -19.97
CA LYS A 115 45.24 -1.73 -21.02
C LYS A 115 44.72 -3.03 -20.42
N GLN A 116 43.69 -2.90 -19.60
CA GLN A 116 43.08 -3.98 -18.83
C GLN A 116 41.60 -4.15 -19.19
N ARG A 117 41.09 -5.39 -19.09
CA ARG A 117 39.64 -5.66 -19.14
C ARG A 117 38.96 -5.04 -17.92
N LEU A 118 37.65 -4.84 -17.98
CA LEU A 118 36.87 -4.21 -16.91
C LEU A 118 37.17 -4.78 -15.51
N PRO A 119 37.19 -6.11 -15.27
CA PRO A 119 37.45 -6.68 -13.94
C PRO A 119 38.86 -6.36 -13.40
N ASP A 120 39.81 -6.13 -14.33
CA ASP A 120 41.24 -6.03 -14.06
C ASP A 120 41.72 -4.56 -14.03
N VAL A 121 40.82 -3.58 -14.23
CA VAL A 121 41.17 -2.15 -14.20
C VAL A 121 41.67 -1.73 -12.80
N PRO A 122 42.87 -1.13 -12.67
CA PRO A 122 43.40 -0.68 -11.38
C PRO A 122 42.70 0.59 -10.88
N LEU A 123 42.19 0.54 -9.65
CA LEU A 123 41.60 1.68 -8.93
C LEU A 123 42.64 2.41 -8.06
N THR A 124 43.59 1.67 -7.48
CA THR A 124 44.65 2.23 -6.61
C THR A 124 46.04 2.05 -7.22
N PRO A 125 47.04 2.86 -6.82
CA PRO A 125 48.42 2.74 -7.34
C PRO A 125 49.05 1.36 -7.14
N GLU A 126 48.71 0.66 -6.06
CA GLU A 126 49.24 -0.66 -5.73
C GLU A 126 48.75 -1.75 -6.70
N GLN A 127 47.62 -1.52 -7.37
CA GLN A 127 47.02 -2.43 -8.35
C GLN A 127 47.62 -2.23 -9.76
N VAL A 128 48.44 -1.19 -9.97
CA VAL A 128 49.05 -0.91 -11.27
C VAL A 128 50.25 -1.85 -11.47
N HIS A 129 50.21 -2.66 -12.53
CA HIS A 129 51.27 -3.59 -12.88
C HIS A 129 51.85 -3.27 -14.28
N ALA A 130 53.16 -3.49 -14.45
CA ALA A 130 53.81 -3.28 -15.73
C ALA A 130 53.17 -4.14 -16.85
N PRO A 131 52.97 -3.61 -18.06
CA PRO A 131 53.51 -2.34 -18.59
C PRO A 131 52.60 -1.10 -18.36
N ASP A 132 51.50 -1.22 -17.61
CA ASP A 132 50.62 -0.09 -17.30
C ASP A 132 51.27 0.86 -16.27
N THR A 133 50.85 2.13 -16.29
CA THR A 133 51.47 3.20 -15.47
C THR A 133 50.45 4.11 -14.78
N GLU A 134 49.16 3.84 -14.95
CA GLU A 134 48.08 4.74 -14.53
C GLU A 134 46.94 3.95 -13.87
N THR A 135 46.34 4.51 -12.83
CA THR A 135 45.03 4.10 -12.33
C THR A 135 43.91 4.60 -13.24
N LEU A 136 42.68 4.15 -13.01
CA LEU A 136 41.49 4.68 -13.68
C LEU A 136 41.33 6.19 -13.47
N ALA A 137 41.47 6.69 -12.24
CA ALA A 137 41.35 8.11 -11.93
C ALA A 137 42.43 8.94 -12.63
N GLN A 138 43.68 8.46 -12.66
CA GLN A 138 44.77 9.09 -13.40
C GLN A 138 44.51 9.10 -14.91
N SER A 139 43.94 8.02 -15.46
CA SER A 139 43.57 7.95 -16.88
C SER A 139 42.50 9.00 -17.24
N ILE A 140 41.45 9.12 -16.42
CA ILE A 140 40.42 10.16 -16.59
C ILE A 140 41.02 11.56 -16.44
N GLY A 141 41.91 11.77 -15.47
CA GLY A 141 42.64 13.02 -15.28
C GLY A 141 43.45 13.43 -16.53
N ASN A 142 44.23 12.49 -17.07
CA ASN A 142 45.12 12.71 -18.21
C ASN A 142 44.39 12.83 -19.57
N LEU A 143 43.13 12.40 -19.67
CA LEU A 143 42.39 12.35 -20.94
C LEU A 143 41.22 13.34 -21.00
N LEU A 144 40.52 13.55 -19.88
CA LEU A 144 39.36 14.43 -19.78
C LEU A 144 39.70 15.71 -19.01
N LEU A 145 40.13 15.60 -17.76
CA LEU A 145 40.36 16.77 -16.90
C LEU A 145 41.43 17.69 -17.45
N LEU A 146 42.47 17.14 -18.07
CA LEU A 146 43.47 17.93 -18.79
C LEU A 146 42.84 18.88 -19.80
N THR A 147 41.93 18.36 -20.64
CA THR A 147 41.29 19.17 -21.67
C THR A 147 40.36 20.20 -21.04
N TRP A 148 39.60 19.77 -20.03
CA TRP A 148 38.67 20.64 -19.33
C TRP A 148 39.40 21.82 -18.63
N ASN A 149 40.47 21.53 -17.91
CA ASN A 149 41.31 22.52 -17.23
C ASN A 149 41.93 23.51 -18.20
N MET A 150 42.50 23.01 -19.32
CA MET A 150 43.08 23.88 -20.35
C MET A 150 42.03 24.82 -20.94
N VAL A 151 40.83 24.33 -21.27
CA VAL A 151 39.74 25.19 -21.77
C VAL A 151 39.33 26.22 -20.72
N ARG A 152 39.09 25.80 -19.48
CA ARG A 152 38.71 26.69 -18.37
C ARG A 152 39.72 27.80 -18.13
N ALA A 153 41.01 27.48 -18.23
CA ALA A 153 42.07 28.46 -18.02
C ALA A 153 42.25 29.42 -19.20
N VAL A 154 42.11 28.98 -20.45
CA VAL A 154 42.29 29.88 -21.61
C VAL A 154 41.03 30.69 -21.93
N ALA A 155 39.84 30.14 -21.67
CA ALA A 155 38.57 30.71 -22.12
C ALA A 155 38.36 32.17 -21.71
N PRO A 156 38.73 32.64 -20.49
CA PRO A 156 38.61 34.06 -20.13
C PRO A 156 39.45 35.01 -21.00
N HIS A 157 40.49 34.50 -21.66
CA HIS A 157 41.47 35.29 -22.42
C HIS A 157 41.27 35.22 -23.94
N LEU A 158 40.43 34.31 -24.42
CA LEU A 158 40.12 34.16 -25.84
C LEU A 158 39.25 35.31 -26.35
N GLN A 159 39.52 35.74 -27.58
CA GLN A 159 38.79 36.80 -28.27
C GLN A 159 37.78 36.21 -29.27
N PRO A 160 36.79 36.98 -29.74
CA PRO A 160 35.93 36.54 -30.85
C PRO A 160 36.76 36.12 -32.07
N GLY A 161 36.48 34.95 -32.62
CA GLY A 161 37.23 34.33 -33.72
C GLY A 161 38.27 33.30 -33.29
N SER A 162 38.61 33.22 -31.99
CA SER A 162 39.48 32.18 -31.44
C SER A 162 38.92 30.77 -31.67
N SER A 163 39.81 29.77 -31.69
CA SER A 163 39.47 28.38 -32.00
C SER A 163 40.03 27.41 -30.94
N ILE A 164 39.18 26.55 -30.40
CA ILE A 164 39.55 25.44 -29.54
C ILE A 164 39.33 24.14 -30.32
N ILE A 165 40.34 23.28 -30.33
CA ILE A 165 40.33 22.02 -31.08
C ILE A 165 40.66 20.92 -30.10
N ASN A 166 39.64 20.13 -29.75
CA ASN A 166 39.81 18.96 -28.91
C ASN A 166 40.11 17.75 -29.79
N VAL A 167 41.17 17.01 -29.49
CA VAL A 167 41.52 15.79 -30.21
C VAL A 167 41.03 14.59 -29.40
N SER A 168 39.94 13.98 -29.87
CA SER A 168 39.39 12.76 -29.30
C SER A 168 39.94 11.52 -30.05
N THR A 169 39.11 10.52 -30.31
CA THR A 169 39.42 9.31 -31.06
C THR A 169 38.14 8.63 -31.50
N ILE A 170 38.13 8.03 -32.70
CA ILE A 170 36.97 7.24 -33.15
C ILE A 170 36.67 6.06 -32.22
N PHE A 171 37.69 5.55 -31.51
CA PHE A 171 37.53 4.44 -30.57
C PHE A 171 36.64 4.77 -29.36
N SER A 172 36.32 6.05 -29.14
CA SER A 172 35.33 6.48 -28.15
C SER A 172 33.89 6.10 -28.52
N ARG A 173 33.66 5.54 -29.72
CA ARG A 173 32.35 5.12 -30.24
C ARG A 173 32.35 3.68 -30.78
N THR A 174 33.45 2.93 -30.63
CA THR A 174 33.58 1.56 -31.12
C THR A 174 33.81 0.58 -29.99
N ASP A 175 33.65 -0.71 -30.27
CA ASP A 175 34.07 -1.78 -29.38
C ASP A 175 35.59 -1.79 -29.29
N TYR A 176 36.14 -1.48 -28.11
CA TYR A 176 37.59 -1.34 -27.90
C TYR A 176 38.04 -2.13 -26.68
N TYR A 177 38.03 -3.46 -26.85
CA TYR A 177 38.33 -4.46 -25.83
C TYR A 177 39.60 -4.14 -25.02
N GLY A 178 39.50 -4.19 -23.69
CA GLY A 178 40.59 -3.98 -22.74
C GLY A 178 40.99 -2.52 -22.56
N ARG A 179 40.17 -1.56 -23.00
CA ARG A 179 40.55 -0.14 -23.10
C ARG A 179 39.52 0.84 -22.52
N ILE A 180 38.62 0.38 -21.66
CA ILE A 180 37.64 1.23 -20.93
C ILE A 180 38.27 2.49 -20.33
N PRO A 181 39.43 2.42 -19.64
CA PRO A 181 40.06 3.60 -19.03
C PRO A 181 40.56 4.65 -20.03
N TYR A 182 40.65 4.28 -21.32
CA TYR A 182 40.96 5.20 -22.41
C TYR A 182 39.71 5.76 -23.08
N VAL A 183 38.74 4.91 -23.41
CA VAL A 183 37.59 5.30 -24.26
C VAL A 183 36.47 5.98 -23.49
N VAL A 184 36.24 5.65 -22.21
CA VAL A 184 35.25 6.31 -21.36
C VAL A 184 35.55 7.81 -21.20
N PRO A 185 36.76 8.24 -20.77
CA PRO A 185 37.06 9.67 -20.70
C PRO A 185 37.08 10.36 -22.07
N LYS A 186 37.42 9.65 -23.16
CA LYS A 186 37.33 10.23 -24.51
C LYS A 186 35.89 10.38 -25.00
N ALA A 187 34.98 9.51 -24.60
CA ALA A 187 33.54 9.67 -24.84
C ALA A 187 32.96 10.84 -24.03
N ALA A 188 33.33 10.95 -22.75
CA ALA A 188 33.01 12.11 -21.92
C ALA A 188 33.53 13.42 -22.53
N LEU A 189 34.76 13.42 -23.08
CA LEU A 189 35.35 14.57 -23.75
C LEU A 189 34.52 15.02 -24.97
N ASN A 190 33.92 14.08 -25.71
CA ASN A 190 33.08 14.42 -26.85
C ASN A 190 31.87 15.26 -26.42
N ALA A 191 31.15 14.81 -25.38
CA ALA A 191 30.01 15.53 -24.82
C ALA A 191 30.42 16.84 -24.13
N LEU A 192 31.57 16.86 -23.44
CA LEU A 192 32.14 18.08 -22.86
C LEU A 192 32.39 19.13 -23.96
N THR A 193 32.91 18.72 -25.11
CA THR A 193 33.18 19.62 -26.25
C THR A 193 31.89 20.24 -26.80
N GLU A 194 30.81 19.45 -26.90
CA GLU A 194 29.50 19.96 -27.32
C GLU A 194 28.92 20.94 -26.29
N GLY A 195 29.02 20.62 -25.00
CA GLY A 195 28.59 21.50 -23.91
C GLY A 195 29.34 22.84 -23.91
N LEU A 196 30.67 22.79 -24.02
CA LEU A 196 31.51 23.98 -24.14
C LEU A 196 31.21 24.78 -25.40
N ALA A 197 30.79 24.14 -26.50
CA ALA A 197 30.36 24.83 -27.72
C ALA A 197 29.09 25.65 -27.51
N LYS A 198 28.11 25.08 -26.79
CA LYS A 198 26.87 25.77 -26.42
C LYS A 198 27.17 27.00 -25.55
N GLU A 199 28.12 26.87 -24.62
CA GLU A 199 28.49 27.95 -23.70
C GLU A 199 29.37 29.04 -24.34
N LEU A 200 30.45 28.66 -25.03
CA LEU A 200 31.44 29.60 -25.57
C LEU A 200 31.06 30.16 -26.95
N GLY A 201 30.16 29.51 -27.68
CA GLY A 201 29.75 29.94 -29.02
C GLY A 201 29.16 31.35 -29.05
N ALA A 202 28.37 31.71 -28.03
CA ALA A 202 27.81 33.06 -27.89
C ALA A 202 28.87 34.16 -27.72
N ARG A 203 30.08 33.80 -27.26
CA ARG A 203 31.25 34.70 -27.14
C ARG A 203 32.06 34.79 -28.45
N GLY A 204 31.61 34.13 -29.52
CA GLY A 204 32.32 34.06 -30.80
C GLY A 204 33.55 33.15 -30.77
N ILE A 205 33.68 32.29 -29.76
CA ILE A 205 34.76 31.31 -29.64
C ILE A 205 34.28 29.99 -30.21
N ARG A 206 34.99 29.46 -31.19
CA ARG A 206 34.68 28.17 -31.80
C ARG A 206 35.34 27.07 -31.01
N ILE A 207 34.64 25.97 -30.82
CA ILE A 207 35.20 24.76 -30.23
C ILE A 207 34.70 23.55 -31.02
N ASN A 208 35.61 22.72 -31.51
CA ASN A 208 35.30 21.57 -32.35
C ASN A 208 36.10 20.34 -31.90
N ASN A 209 35.59 19.16 -32.24
CA ASN A 209 36.23 17.89 -31.93
C ASN A 209 36.82 17.25 -33.18
N VAL A 210 38.00 16.66 -33.07
CA VAL A 210 38.61 15.84 -34.13
C VAL A 210 38.63 14.39 -33.65
N TYR A 211 38.19 13.47 -34.51
CA TYR A 211 38.18 12.03 -34.27
C TYR A 211 39.19 11.35 -35.20
N PRO A 212 40.46 11.23 -34.78
CA PRO A 212 41.41 10.37 -35.48
C PRO A 212 40.93 8.92 -35.49
N GLY A 213 41.03 8.28 -36.66
CA GLY A 213 40.96 6.83 -36.81
C GLY A 213 42.15 6.11 -36.17
N PRO A 214 42.33 4.80 -36.41
CA PRO A 214 43.61 4.16 -36.16
C PRO A 214 44.68 4.87 -36.99
N ILE A 215 45.66 5.51 -36.37
CA ILE A 215 46.69 6.28 -37.09
C ILE A 215 47.89 5.39 -37.39
N GLU A 216 48.25 5.31 -38.67
CA GLU A 216 49.36 4.47 -39.15
C GLU A 216 50.65 4.79 -38.37
N SER A 217 51.14 3.79 -37.63
CA SER A 217 52.33 3.87 -36.79
C SER A 217 52.71 2.49 -36.23
N ASP A 218 53.97 2.32 -35.84
CA ASP A 218 54.40 1.11 -35.10
C ASP A 218 53.63 0.94 -33.79
N ARG A 219 53.24 2.07 -33.17
CA ARG A 219 52.44 2.08 -31.94
C ARG A 219 51.07 1.43 -32.13
N ILE A 220 50.30 1.78 -33.17
CA ILE A 220 48.95 1.24 -33.35
C ILE A 220 49.00 -0.27 -33.66
N ARG A 221 50.00 -0.71 -34.44
CA ARG A 221 50.23 -2.13 -34.74
C ARG A 221 50.48 -2.95 -33.46
N ASN A 222 51.32 -2.43 -32.55
CA ASN A 222 51.56 -3.04 -31.25
C ASN A 222 50.31 -3.06 -30.36
N VAL A 223 49.51 -1.99 -30.37
CA VAL A 223 48.24 -1.94 -29.61
C VAL A 223 47.27 -3.01 -30.10
N PHE A 224 47.09 -3.15 -31.42
CA PHE A 224 46.22 -4.18 -31.98
C PHE A 224 46.72 -5.58 -31.70
N LYS A 225 48.03 -5.81 -31.79
CA LYS A 225 48.63 -7.08 -31.38
C LYS A 225 48.35 -7.42 -29.90
N THR A 226 48.50 -6.45 -28.99
CA THR A 226 48.14 -6.66 -27.58
C THR A 226 46.65 -6.98 -27.41
N MET A 227 45.76 -6.30 -28.14
CA MET A 227 44.33 -6.58 -28.09
C MET A 227 43.98 -7.97 -28.61
N ASP A 228 44.58 -8.39 -29.74
CA ASP A 228 44.40 -9.73 -30.31
C ASP A 228 44.84 -10.80 -29.31
N SER A 229 45.99 -10.59 -28.65
CA SER A 229 46.48 -11.46 -27.57
C SER A 229 45.52 -11.53 -26.38
N LEU A 230 44.96 -10.39 -25.93
CA LEU A 230 44.00 -10.35 -24.82
C LEU A 230 42.66 -11.03 -25.14
N LYS A 231 42.25 -10.99 -26.42
CA LYS A 231 41.06 -11.67 -26.93
C LYS A 231 41.29 -13.16 -27.19
N GLY A 232 42.55 -13.59 -27.37
CA GLY A 232 42.90 -14.95 -27.76
C GLY A 232 42.67 -15.24 -29.24
N VAL A 233 42.75 -14.22 -30.12
CA VAL A 233 42.57 -14.34 -31.57
C VAL A 233 43.90 -14.13 -32.32
N PRO A 234 44.02 -14.54 -33.59
CA PRO A 234 45.26 -14.36 -34.36
C PRO A 234 45.71 -12.90 -34.50
N ASP A 235 47.03 -12.66 -34.47
CA ASP A 235 47.65 -11.36 -34.72
C ASP A 235 47.12 -10.73 -36.02
N GLY A 236 46.61 -9.50 -35.94
CA GLY A 236 46.10 -8.73 -37.08
C GLY A 236 44.57 -8.73 -37.22
N THR A 237 43.85 -9.55 -36.45
CA THR A 237 42.38 -9.65 -36.51
C THR A 237 41.71 -8.32 -36.18
N THR A 238 42.12 -7.66 -35.10
CA THR A 238 41.56 -6.37 -34.69
C THR A 238 41.82 -5.28 -35.73
N GLY A 239 43.02 -5.28 -36.33
CA GLY A 239 43.37 -4.31 -37.38
C GLY A 239 42.52 -4.49 -38.64
N ALA A 240 42.31 -5.73 -39.08
CA ALA A 240 41.44 -6.05 -40.21
C ALA A 240 39.99 -5.63 -39.95
N GLY A 241 39.45 -5.91 -38.76
CA GLY A 241 38.09 -5.50 -38.40
C GLY A 241 37.86 -3.99 -38.48
N PHE A 242 38.83 -3.17 -38.07
CA PHE A 242 38.72 -1.71 -38.24
C PHE A 242 38.82 -1.25 -39.70
N MET A 243 39.59 -1.96 -40.54
CA MET A 243 39.61 -1.69 -41.98
C MET A 243 38.28 -2.08 -42.64
N ASP A 244 37.63 -3.16 -42.21
CA ASP A 244 36.38 -3.64 -42.81
C ASP A 244 35.27 -2.59 -42.73
N ILE A 245 35.21 -1.84 -41.63
CA ILE A 245 34.22 -0.76 -41.45
C ILE A 245 34.61 0.57 -42.12
N MET A 246 35.80 0.71 -42.72
CA MET A 246 36.16 1.89 -43.51
C MET A 246 35.50 1.87 -44.90
N ARG A 247 34.98 3.00 -45.35
CA ARG A 247 34.39 3.15 -46.69
C ARG A 247 35.41 3.54 -47.75
N LEU A 248 36.45 4.30 -47.39
CA LEU A 248 37.43 4.85 -48.33
C LEU A 248 38.69 3.97 -48.43
N ALA A 249 39.07 3.63 -49.65
CA ALA A 249 40.35 3.00 -49.99
C ALA A 249 41.24 3.98 -50.78
N HIS A 250 42.55 3.78 -50.73
CA HIS A 250 43.55 4.65 -51.35
C HIS A 250 44.44 3.85 -52.30
N ALA A 251 44.91 4.49 -53.37
CA ALA A 251 45.90 3.89 -54.26
C ALA A 251 47.29 3.93 -53.61
N ASP A 252 48.00 2.81 -53.62
CA ASP A 252 49.42 2.76 -53.25
C ASP A 252 50.32 3.36 -54.34
N ALA A 253 51.64 3.37 -54.11
CA ALA A 253 52.63 3.88 -55.07
C ALA A 253 52.64 3.15 -56.42
N HIS A 254 51.98 1.99 -56.52
CA HIS A 254 51.86 1.17 -57.72
C HIS A 254 50.47 1.26 -58.37
N GLY A 255 49.57 2.09 -57.82
CA GLY A 255 48.20 2.28 -58.32
C GLY A 255 47.19 1.24 -57.83
N THR A 256 47.57 0.36 -56.90
CA THR A 256 46.67 -0.65 -56.32
C THR A 256 45.81 -0.02 -55.23
N VAL A 257 44.49 -0.11 -55.35
CA VAL A 257 43.55 0.46 -54.38
C VAL A 257 43.33 -0.49 -53.21
N GLN A 258 43.69 -0.05 -52.00
CA GLN A 258 43.51 -0.81 -50.77
C GLN A 258 43.10 0.08 -49.59
N LYS A 259 42.43 -0.51 -48.60
CA LYS A 259 42.11 0.19 -47.35
C LYS A 259 43.39 0.34 -46.52
N GLN A 260 43.68 1.56 -46.09
CA GLN A 260 44.84 1.88 -45.27
C GLN A 260 44.41 2.81 -44.13
N PHE A 261 45.24 2.90 -43.09
CA PHE A 261 44.97 3.76 -41.94
C PHE A 261 45.29 5.22 -42.26
N PRO A 262 44.54 6.20 -41.72
CA PRO A 262 44.90 7.60 -41.81
C PRO A 262 46.29 7.89 -41.23
N THR A 263 46.95 8.93 -41.75
CA THR A 263 48.28 9.33 -41.33
C THR A 263 48.22 10.48 -40.31
N PRO A 264 49.29 10.72 -39.52
CA PRO A 264 49.38 11.93 -38.69
C PRO A 264 49.19 13.24 -39.48
N SER A 265 49.59 13.24 -40.76
CA SER A 265 49.45 14.37 -41.68
C SER A 265 47.99 14.72 -41.99
N ASP A 266 47.11 13.72 -42.11
CA ASP A 266 45.68 13.93 -42.39
C ASP A 266 45.00 14.60 -41.19
N VAL A 267 45.35 14.15 -39.98
CA VAL A 267 44.86 14.73 -38.73
C VAL A 267 45.36 16.16 -38.57
N ALA A 268 46.66 16.39 -38.77
CA ALA A 268 47.24 17.72 -38.65
C ALA A 268 46.68 18.69 -39.70
N GLY A 269 46.43 18.24 -40.93
CA GLY A 269 45.79 19.05 -41.98
C GLY A 269 44.40 19.54 -41.57
N THR A 270 43.59 18.66 -40.98
CA THR A 270 42.28 19.01 -40.42
C THR A 270 42.42 20.01 -39.28
N ILE A 271 43.37 19.81 -38.36
CA ILE A 271 43.60 20.71 -37.23
C ILE A 271 44.08 22.09 -37.68
N VAL A 272 44.90 22.20 -38.74
CA VAL A 272 45.27 23.50 -39.34
C VAL A 272 44.04 24.22 -39.89
N PHE A 273 43.19 23.52 -40.64
CA PHE A 273 41.95 24.07 -41.14
C PHE A 273 41.07 24.63 -40.01
N LEU A 274 40.88 23.86 -38.94
CA LEU A 274 40.09 24.28 -37.78
C LEU A 274 40.71 25.47 -37.01
N GLY A 275 42.03 25.57 -37.00
CA GLY A 275 42.74 26.70 -36.39
C GLY A 275 42.59 28.00 -37.20
N SER A 276 42.45 27.87 -38.52
CA SER A 276 42.34 29.00 -39.44
C SER A 276 40.95 29.65 -39.43
N ASP A 277 40.87 30.82 -40.06
CA ASP A 277 39.60 31.54 -40.26
C ASP A 277 38.74 30.91 -41.37
N GLU A 278 39.27 29.94 -42.14
CA GLU A 278 38.49 29.15 -43.11
C GLU A 278 37.40 28.32 -42.41
N ALA A 279 37.67 27.85 -41.20
CA ALA A 279 36.70 27.10 -40.40
C ALA A 279 35.78 27.99 -39.54
N ARG A 280 35.69 29.31 -39.82
CA ARG A 280 34.95 30.25 -38.94
C ARG A 280 33.47 29.93 -38.73
N ALA A 281 32.89 29.10 -39.61
CA ALA A 281 31.50 28.69 -39.56
C ALA A 281 31.25 27.41 -38.74
N PHE A 282 32.28 26.76 -38.20
CA PHE A 282 32.13 25.49 -37.48
C PHE A 282 32.31 25.69 -35.96
N ALA A 283 31.32 25.28 -35.19
CA ALA A 283 31.36 25.16 -33.74
C ALA A 283 30.50 23.95 -33.31
N GLY A 284 30.94 23.22 -32.30
CA GLY A 284 30.31 21.98 -31.85
C GLY A 284 30.37 20.84 -32.87
N HIS A 285 31.22 20.94 -33.90
CA HIS A 285 31.27 19.98 -35.00
C HIS A 285 32.33 18.90 -34.77
N GLY A 286 32.02 17.66 -35.16
CA GLY A 286 32.93 16.51 -35.08
C GLY A 286 33.55 16.19 -36.43
N PHE A 287 34.87 16.25 -36.53
CA PHE A 287 35.62 15.97 -37.76
C PHE A 287 36.26 14.58 -37.71
N GLU A 288 35.71 13.64 -38.46
CA GLU A 288 36.15 12.24 -38.48
C GLU A 288 37.24 11.97 -39.53
N VAL A 289 38.49 11.93 -39.06
CA VAL A 289 39.66 11.62 -39.90
C VAL A 289 39.89 10.10 -39.86
N THR A 290 38.98 9.35 -40.48
CA THR A 290 38.84 7.89 -40.27
C THR A 290 38.81 7.06 -41.55
N ASN A 291 38.94 7.66 -42.73
CA ASN A 291 38.60 7.01 -44.01
C ASN A 291 37.13 6.55 -44.08
N GLY A 292 36.23 7.30 -43.42
CA GLY A 292 34.79 7.08 -43.45
C GLY A 292 34.39 5.78 -42.75
N MET A 293 34.88 5.56 -41.53
CA MET A 293 34.46 4.41 -40.71
C MET A 293 32.96 4.46 -40.42
N ASP A 294 32.27 3.34 -40.63
CA ASP A 294 30.83 3.23 -40.40
C ASP A 294 30.52 3.03 -38.90
N VAL A 295 30.50 4.15 -38.16
CA VAL A 295 30.32 4.17 -36.71
C VAL A 295 29.20 5.15 -36.35
N PRO A 296 28.14 4.74 -35.64
CA PRO A 296 27.07 5.66 -35.26
C PRO A 296 27.57 6.72 -34.26
N ALA A 297 26.98 7.91 -34.28
CA ALA A 297 27.27 8.99 -33.33
C ALA A 297 26.93 8.59 -31.89
N GLU A 298 25.82 7.86 -31.75
CA GLU A 298 25.26 7.40 -30.49
C GLU A 298 24.51 6.08 -30.74
N SER A 299 24.59 5.12 -29.82
CA SER A 299 23.67 3.98 -29.78
C SER A 299 22.44 4.33 -28.95
N ARG A 300 21.35 4.73 -29.61
CA ARG A 300 20.14 5.22 -28.93
C ARG A 300 18.84 4.77 -29.57
N THR A 301 17.81 4.66 -28.73
CA THR A 301 16.41 4.55 -29.13
C THR A 301 15.52 5.29 -28.12
N ASN A 302 14.28 5.60 -28.49
CA ASN A 302 13.28 6.15 -27.59
C ASN A 302 12.29 5.05 -27.20
N PHE A 303 11.81 5.05 -25.95
CA PHE A 303 10.69 4.18 -25.59
C PHE A 303 9.42 4.60 -26.35
N VAL A 304 8.82 3.65 -27.06
CA VAL A 304 7.58 3.84 -27.83
C VAL A 304 6.35 3.19 -27.18
N SER A 305 6.52 2.58 -26.01
CA SER A 305 5.45 1.91 -25.27
C SER A 305 5.64 2.04 -23.76
N ARG A 306 4.56 1.81 -22.99
CA ARG A 306 4.64 1.64 -21.54
C ARG A 306 5.03 0.20 -21.19
N PRO A 307 5.76 -0.02 -20.09
CA PRO A 307 6.16 -1.37 -19.67
C PRO A 307 4.97 -2.10 -19.01
N GLY A 308 4.54 -3.22 -19.59
CA GLY A 308 3.56 -4.12 -18.97
C GLY A 308 4.22 -4.99 -17.89
N LEU A 309 4.15 -4.54 -16.63
CA LEU A 309 4.65 -5.26 -15.46
C LEU A 309 3.56 -6.12 -14.83
N ARG A 310 3.90 -7.35 -14.45
CA ARG A 310 3.04 -8.27 -13.70
C ARG A 310 3.65 -8.50 -12.32
N ASN A 311 2.80 -8.73 -11.31
CA ASN A 311 3.27 -8.96 -9.93
C ASN A 311 4.19 -10.19 -9.76
N VAL A 312 4.26 -11.08 -10.75
CA VAL A 312 5.13 -12.27 -10.71
C VAL A 312 6.46 -12.07 -11.42
N ASP A 313 6.67 -10.95 -12.10
CA ASP A 313 7.76 -10.77 -13.06
C ASP A 313 9.16 -10.87 -12.44
N ALA A 314 9.33 -10.56 -11.15
CA ALA A 314 10.63 -10.65 -10.47
C ALA A 314 10.61 -11.65 -9.31
N SER A 315 9.64 -12.57 -9.29
CA SER A 315 9.54 -13.58 -8.23
C SER A 315 10.80 -14.43 -8.13
N GLY A 316 11.38 -14.48 -6.92
CA GLY A 316 12.60 -15.27 -6.66
C GLY A 316 13.88 -14.65 -7.24
N LYS A 317 13.85 -13.38 -7.63
CA LYS A 317 15.01 -12.63 -8.13
C LYS A 317 15.47 -11.61 -7.10
N VAL A 318 16.80 -11.49 -6.94
CA VAL A 318 17.43 -10.49 -6.07
C VAL A 318 17.98 -9.35 -6.93
N VAL A 319 17.52 -8.13 -6.67
CA VAL A 319 17.98 -6.91 -7.37
C VAL A 319 18.80 -6.04 -6.41
N LEU A 320 20.04 -5.74 -6.81
CA LEU A 320 20.92 -4.79 -6.12
C LEU A 320 20.68 -3.38 -6.65
N VAL A 321 20.42 -2.42 -5.77
CA VAL A 321 20.37 -1.00 -6.12
C VAL A 321 21.58 -0.29 -5.51
N CYS A 322 22.42 0.30 -6.35
CA CYS A 322 23.57 1.13 -5.97
C CYS A 322 23.17 2.61 -6.01
N ALA A 323 22.62 3.10 -4.91
CA ALA A 323 22.09 4.45 -4.77
C ALA A 323 23.17 5.51 -4.49
N GLY A 324 22.87 6.74 -4.90
CA GLY A 324 23.59 7.97 -4.54
C GLY A 324 23.01 8.59 -3.27
N ASP A 325 22.67 9.87 -3.33
CA ASP A 325 22.01 10.62 -2.25
C ASP A 325 20.47 10.77 -2.41
N GLN A 326 19.91 10.32 -3.53
CA GLN A 326 18.49 10.34 -3.89
C GLN A 326 17.66 9.27 -3.17
N ILE A 327 17.03 9.65 -2.06
CA ILE A 327 16.32 8.72 -1.17
C ILE A 327 14.91 8.39 -1.69
N GLN A 328 14.11 9.38 -2.12
CA GLN A 328 12.71 9.10 -2.50
C GLN A 328 12.65 8.35 -3.83
N GLU A 329 13.52 8.65 -4.78
CA GLU A 329 13.67 7.89 -6.03
C GLU A 329 14.05 6.44 -5.75
N THR A 330 14.98 6.21 -4.82
CA THR A 330 15.38 4.86 -4.41
C THR A 330 14.22 4.11 -3.76
N LEU A 331 13.43 4.77 -2.89
CA LEU A 331 12.24 4.17 -2.28
C LEU A 331 11.16 3.84 -3.32
N ALA A 332 10.91 4.74 -4.27
CA ALA A 332 9.95 4.49 -5.35
C ALA A 332 10.37 3.29 -6.21
N LEU A 333 11.68 3.14 -6.48
CA LEU A 333 12.20 1.98 -7.20
C LEU A 333 11.99 0.68 -6.40
N VAL A 334 12.25 0.71 -5.10
CA VAL A 334 12.02 -0.43 -4.20
C VAL A 334 10.56 -0.85 -4.22
N ASP A 335 9.64 0.10 -4.17
CA ASP A 335 8.20 -0.19 -4.21
C ASP A 335 7.80 -0.85 -5.54
N VAL A 336 8.32 -0.39 -6.68
CA VAL A 336 8.07 -1.00 -7.99
C VAL A 336 8.64 -2.43 -8.05
N LEU A 337 9.90 -2.62 -7.66
CA LEU A 337 10.55 -3.93 -7.66
C LEU A 337 9.83 -4.94 -6.75
N ARG A 338 9.44 -4.53 -5.54
CA ARG A 338 8.68 -5.37 -4.60
C ARG A 338 7.27 -5.66 -5.08
N SER A 339 6.62 -4.73 -5.79
CA SER A 339 5.31 -5.00 -6.40
C SER A 339 5.38 -6.12 -7.45
N CYS A 340 6.56 -6.34 -8.05
CA CYS A 340 6.88 -7.45 -8.95
C CYS A 340 7.44 -8.68 -8.23
N ASN A 341 7.40 -8.71 -6.89
CA ASN A 341 7.87 -9.79 -6.02
C ASN A 341 9.39 -10.04 -6.06
N ALA A 342 10.19 -9.00 -6.35
CA ALA A 342 11.64 -9.04 -6.22
C ALA A 342 12.09 -8.95 -4.76
N GLU A 343 13.16 -9.65 -4.41
CA GLU A 343 13.98 -9.34 -3.24
C GLU A 343 14.93 -8.19 -3.59
N VAL A 344 15.02 -7.18 -2.71
CA VAL A 344 15.76 -5.94 -3.02
C VAL A 344 16.85 -5.72 -1.98
N CYS A 345 18.08 -5.55 -2.45
CA CYS A 345 19.24 -5.16 -1.65
C CYS A 345 19.63 -3.72 -2.00
N LEU A 346 19.76 -2.87 -0.98
CA LEU A 346 20.02 -1.45 -1.12
C LEU A 346 21.41 -1.10 -0.62
N THR A 347 22.21 -0.49 -1.48
CA THR A 347 23.52 0.04 -1.11
C THR A 347 23.56 1.55 -1.36
N PHE A 348 24.22 2.30 -0.47
CA PHE A 348 24.36 3.75 -0.58
C PHE A 348 25.83 4.15 -0.62
N ARG A 349 26.16 5.04 -1.57
CA ARG A 349 27.48 5.68 -1.66
C ARG A 349 27.67 6.81 -0.65
N ASP A 350 26.57 7.45 -0.23
CA ASP A 350 26.58 8.48 0.82
C ASP A 350 26.17 7.88 2.17
N ARG A 351 27.05 8.00 3.18
CA ARG A 351 26.76 7.53 4.55
C ARG A 351 25.61 8.29 5.16
N ALA A 352 25.46 9.59 4.86
CA ALA A 352 24.37 10.37 5.42
C ALA A 352 23.02 9.91 4.85
N ALA A 353 22.95 9.61 3.55
CA ALA A 353 21.78 9.03 2.91
C ALA A 353 21.42 7.66 3.50
N LEU A 354 22.41 6.79 3.74
CA LEU A 354 22.20 5.51 4.41
C LEU A 354 21.57 5.68 5.80
N ILE A 355 22.10 6.61 6.61
CA ILE A 355 21.55 6.88 7.95
C ILE A 355 20.13 7.43 7.85
N ARG A 356 19.88 8.36 6.93
CA ARG A 356 18.54 8.93 6.71
C ARG A 356 17.53 7.85 6.32
N ILE A 357 17.87 6.95 5.40
CA ILE A 357 16.95 5.88 4.98
C ILE A 357 16.76 4.82 6.08
N GLN A 358 17.80 4.51 6.86
CA GLN A 358 17.68 3.64 8.04
C GLN A 358 16.70 4.23 9.06
N ASN A 359 16.77 5.55 9.32
CA ASN A 359 15.83 6.23 10.20
C ASN A 359 14.40 6.20 9.64
N LEU A 360 14.22 6.44 8.34
CA LEU A 360 12.91 6.37 7.67
C LEU A 360 12.30 4.97 7.77
N PHE A 361 13.11 3.91 7.66
CA PHE A 361 12.63 2.53 7.85
C PHE A 361 12.29 2.22 9.32
N GLN A 362 12.90 2.90 10.29
CA GLN A 362 12.56 2.79 11.72
C GLN A 362 11.30 3.61 12.08
N GLU A 363 11.00 4.68 11.33
CA GLU A 363 9.83 5.54 11.53
C GLU A 363 8.55 4.95 10.90
N ARG A 364 7.74 4.24 11.72
CA ARG A 364 6.26 4.01 11.67
C ARG A 364 5.48 3.76 10.36
N ARG A 365 6.06 3.84 9.15
CA ARG A 365 5.40 3.61 7.86
C ARG A 365 5.74 2.24 7.25
N TYR A 366 6.89 1.67 7.64
CA TYR A 366 7.40 0.38 7.14
C TYR A 366 7.59 -0.69 8.25
N GLY A 367 7.18 -0.39 9.49
CA GLY A 367 7.27 -1.29 10.65
C GLY A 367 6.11 -2.30 10.76
N ASP A 368 5.64 -2.85 9.64
CA ASP A 368 4.74 -4.01 9.65
C ASP A 368 5.59 -5.29 9.77
N SER A 369 5.14 -6.27 10.55
CA SER A 369 5.84 -7.55 10.74
C SER A 369 5.93 -8.40 9.46
N SER A 370 5.25 -8.01 8.37
CA SER A 370 5.40 -8.59 7.03
C SER A 370 6.39 -7.84 6.13
N PHE A 371 6.92 -6.70 6.56
CA PHE A 371 7.92 -5.95 5.80
C PHE A 371 9.31 -6.46 6.15
N THR A 372 9.83 -7.39 5.34
CA THR A 372 11.25 -7.74 5.41
C THR A 372 12.03 -6.50 4.99
N LEU A 373 12.81 -5.94 5.90
CA LEU A 373 13.68 -4.81 5.58
C LEU A 373 14.64 -5.24 4.46
N PRO A 374 14.87 -4.42 3.43
CA PRO A 374 15.91 -4.71 2.47
C PRO A 374 17.26 -4.76 3.21
N ILE A 375 18.22 -5.53 2.69
CA ILE A 375 19.61 -5.42 3.14
C ILE A 375 20.07 -3.99 2.85
N LEU A 376 20.60 -3.31 3.86
CA LEU A 376 21.01 -1.90 3.80
C LEU A 376 22.48 -1.79 4.13
N GLU A 377 23.30 -1.50 3.12
CA GLU A 377 24.76 -1.46 3.26
C GLU A 377 25.36 -0.16 2.73
N TYR A 378 26.48 0.24 3.33
CA TYR A 378 27.31 1.31 2.77
C TYR A 378 28.22 0.70 1.69
N ILE A 379 28.39 1.36 0.55
CA ILE A 379 29.30 0.91 -0.50
C ILE A 379 30.22 2.06 -0.93
N ASN A 380 31.53 1.82 -0.88
CA ASN A 380 32.53 2.72 -1.44
C ASN A 380 33.12 2.08 -2.70
N PRO A 381 32.72 2.52 -3.92
CA PRO A 381 33.19 1.92 -5.16
C PRO A 381 34.71 1.90 -5.32
N LEU A 382 35.42 2.83 -4.68
CA LEU A 382 36.87 2.94 -4.78
C LEU A 382 37.61 2.03 -3.78
N ASP A 383 36.91 1.50 -2.77
CA ASP A 383 37.44 0.53 -1.82
C ASP A 383 37.08 -0.89 -2.28
N THR A 384 38.08 -1.58 -2.84
CA THR A 384 37.90 -2.90 -3.44
C THR A 384 37.54 -3.95 -2.40
N ALA A 385 38.22 -3.96 -1.25
CA ALA A 385 37.96 -4.97 -0.21
C ALA A 385 36.55 -4.78 0.36
N GLN A 386 36.21 -3.53 0.70
CA GLN A 386 34.91 -3.23 1.29
C GLN A 386 33.74 -3.51 0.34
N THR A 387 33.88 -3.21 -0.95
CA THR A 387 32.83 -3.50 -1.94
C THR A 387 32.67 -5.01 -2.17
N GLU A 388 33.76 -5.75 -2.26
CA GLU A 388 33.71 -7.21 -2.44
C GLU A 388 33.10 -7.91 -1.23
N ASP A 389 33.43 -7.48 -0.01
CA ASP A 389 32.82 -7.99 1.22
C ASP A 389 31.30 -7.75 1.26
N VAL A 390 30.84 -6.56 0.83
CA VAL A 390 29.40 -6.25 0.75
C VAL A 390 28.68 -7.14 -0.27
N LEU A 391 29.25 -7.31 -1.47
CA LEU A 391 28.65 -8.17 -2.50
C LEU A 391 28.62 -9.65 -2.05
N GLN A 392 29.68 -10.10 -1.37
CA GLN A 392 29.75 -11.44 -0.80
C GLN A 392 28.71 -11.63 0.32
N HIS A 393 28.53 -10.64 1.20
CA HIS A 393 27.51 -10.67 2.25
C HIS A 393 26.10 -10.79 1.67
N ILE A 394 25.80 -10.03 0.60
CA ILE A 394 24.51 -10.11 -0.09
C ILE A 394 24.29 -11.51 -0.66
N TYR A 395 25.33 -12.12 -1.26
CA TYR A 395 25.25 -13.48 -1.80
C TYR A 395 25.04 -14.55 -0.74
N GLU A 396 25.78 -14.49 0.36
CA GLU A 396 25.61 -15.42 1.48
C GLU A 396 24.23 -15.32 2.14
N THR A 397 23.62 -14.14 2.09
CA THR A 397 22.32 -13.89 2.72
C THR A 397 21.13 -14.24 1.81
N THR A 398 21.24 -13.96 0.50
CA THR A 398 20.09 -13.97 -0.44
C THR A 398 20.25 -14.93 -1.62
N GLY A 399 21.45 -15.44 -1.87
CA GLY A 399 21.78 -16.19 -3.09
C GLY A 399 21.91 -15.34 -4.36
N GLY A 400 21.84 -14.00 -4.26
CA GLY A 400 22.05 -13.03 -5.35
C GLY A 400 23.17 -12.02 -5.06
N PRO A 401 23.41 -10.98 -5.89
CA PRO A 401 22.45 -10.36 -6.79
C PRO A 401 22.35 -10.99 -8.19
N HIS A 402 21.12 -11.03 -8.69
CA HIS A 402 20.77 -11.47 -10.05
C HIS A 402 20.87 -10.31 -11.06
N TYR A 403 20.41 -9.13 -10.63
CA TYR A 403 20.37 -7.91 -11.44
C TYR A 403 20.86 -6.72 -10.62
N ALA A 404 21.29 -5.65 -11.30
CA ALA A 404 21.72 -4.43 -10.63
C ALA A 404 21.15 -3.16 -11.29
N VAL A 405 20.77 -2.17 -10.47
CA VAL A 405 20.51 -0.79 -10.89
C VAL A 405 21.61 0.10 -10.34
N ILE A 406 22.35 0.79 -11.21
CA ILE A 406 23.33 1.80 -10.81
C ILE A 406 22.70 3.17 -11.01
N MET A 407 22.42 3.86 -9.91
CA MET A 407 21.86 5.21 -9.95
C MET A 407 22.99 6.26 -10.16
N PRO A 408 22.70 7.55 -10.36
CA PRO A 408 23.71 8.61 -10.28
C PRO A 408 24.30 8.71 -8.87
N ALA A 409 25.53 9.21 -8.72
CA ALA A 409 26.09 9.44 -7.37
C ALA A 409 25.41 10.60 -6.66
N ASN A 410 25.06 11.64 -7.43
CA ASN A 410 24.32 12.82 -6.97
C ASN A 410 23.02 12.96 -7.77
N GLY A 411 21.89 12.87 -7.07
CA GLY A 411 20.55 12.95 -7.62
C GLY A 411 19.95 14.36 -7.62
N ILE A 412 18.84 14.53 -8.34
CA ILE A 412 18.08 15.78 -8.44
C ILE A 412 16.70 15.53 -7.82
N GLU A 413 16.55 15.83 -6.52
CA GLU A 413 15.34 15.48 -5.77
C GLU A 413 14.97 16.49 -4.67
N GLY A 414 13.78 17.10 -4.75
CA GLY A 414 13.22 17.91 -3.66
C GLY A 414 14.13 19.08 -3.23
N GLU A 415 14.51 19.11 -1.94
CA GLU A 415 15.35 20.15 -1.33
C GLU A 415 16.87 19.89 -1.45
N THR A 416 17.32 18.77 -2.06
CA THR A 416 18.77 18.52 -2.22
C THR A 416 19.36 19.39 -3.33
N THR A 417 20.41 20.13 -3.00
CA THR A 417 21.12 20.97 -3.96
C THR A 417 21.97 20.11 -4.88
N TYR A 418 21.51 19.89 -6.12
CA TYR A 418 22.32 19.29 -7.18
C TYR A 418 23.65 20.05 -7.29
N PRO A 419 24.81 19.40 -7.07
CA PRO A 419 26.07 20.09 -6.80
C PRO A 419 26.71 20.71 -8.05
N TYR A 420 26.22 20.40 -9.24
CA TYR A 420 26.81 20.83 -10.50
C TYR A 420 26.15 22.12 -11.03
N PRO A 421 26.94 23.15 -11.42
CA PRO A 421 26.44 24.43 -11.91
C PRO A 421 26.01 24.38 -13.38
N ALA A 422 25.49 25.49 -13.91
CA ALA A 422 25.09 25.61 -15.32
C ALA A 422 26.25 25.89 -16.29
N SER A 423 27.47 26.15 -15.78
CA SER A 423 28.65 26.49 -16.58
C SER A 423 29.71 25.40 -16.45
N LEU A 424 30.35 25.06 -17.57
CA LEU A 424 31.51 24.19 -17.66
C LEU A 424 32.82 25.00 -17.61
N VAL A 425 32.78 26.32 -17.79
CA VAL A 425 33.96 27.20 -17.76
C VAL A 425 34.14 27.82 -16.37
N ASP A 426 33.11 28.52 -15.91
CA ASP A 426 33.06 29.25 -14.64
C ASP A 426 32.56 28.32 -13.52
N VAL A 427 33.39 27.33 -13.19
CA VAL A 427 33.12 26.31 -12.16
C VAL A 427 34.33 26.16 -11.25
N ASP A 428 34.11 25.80 -9.98
CA ASP A 428 35.18 25.52 -9.02
C ASP A 428 35.91 24.21 -9.31
N ASP A 429 37.23 24.17 -9.03
CA ASP A 429 38.08 23.00 -9.29
C ASP A 429 37.58 21.75 -8.57
N GLY A 430 37.19 21.90 -7.30
CA GLY A 430 36.67 20.79 -6.49
C GLY A 430 35.36 20.19 -7.03
N VAL A 431 34.54 20.95 -7.77
CA VAL A 431 33.30 20.45 -8.37
C VAL A 431 33.61 19.57 -9.59
N VAL A 432 34.59 19.97 -10.41
CA VAL A 432 35.04 19.21 -11.58
C VAL A 432 35.70 17.89 -11.13
N GLU A 433 36.56 17.95 -10.11
CA GLU A 433 37.19 16.77 -9.52
C GLU A 433 36.16 15.82 -8.89
N ARG A 434 35.17 16.36 -8.17
CA ARG A 434 34.07 15.58 -7.61
C ARG A 434 33.29 14.86 -8.70
N PHE A 435 32.87 15.57 -9.75
CA PHE A 435 32.15 14.97 -10.88
C PHE A 435 32.93 13.81 -11.50
N ALA A 436 34.22 14.01 -11.78
CA ALA A 436 35.05 12.98 -12.37
C ALA A 436 35.19 11.75 -11.46
N ASN A 437 35.40 11.95 -10.16
CA ASN A 437 35.60 10.85 -9.22
C ASN A 437 34.29 10.11 -8.89
N GLU A 438 33.20 10.83 -8.64
CA GLU A 438 31.95 10.22 -8.17
C GLU A 438 31.12 9.64 -9.32
N GLU A 439 30.96 10.37 -10.42
CA GLU A 439 30.10 9.96 -11.53
C GLU A 439 30.84 9.10 -12.56
N LEU A 440 32.10 9.41 -12.89
CA LEU A 440 32.83 8.66 -13.93
C LEU A 440 33.64 7.50 -13.34
N VAL A 441 34.59 7.79 -12.43
CA VAL A 441 35.40 6.74 -11.79
C VAL A 441 34.50 5.80 -10.98
N GLY A 442 33.58 6.34 -10.18
CA GLY A 442 32.65 5.56 -9.36
C GLY A 442 31.78 4.60 -10.17
N SER A 443 31.23 5.04 -11.31
CA SER A 443 30.40 4.20 -12.19
C SER A 443 31.18 3.05 -12.82
N VAL A 444 32.40 3.32 -13.30
CA VAL A 444 33.28 2.29 -13.86
C VAL A 444 33.73 1.32 -12.75
N ALA A 445 34.01 1.82 -11.54
CA ALA A 445 34.41 0.99 -10.41
C ALA A 445 33.30 0.04 -9.95
N LEU A 446 32.05 0.51 -9.87
CA LEU A 446 30.88 -0.36 -9.59
C LEU A 446 30.71 -1.44 -10.68
N ALA A 447 30.79 -1.05 -11.95
CA ALA A 447 30.71 -2.00 -13.06
C ALA A 447 31.83 -3.06 -12.99
N ARG A 448 33.06 -2.64 -12.66
CA ARG A 448 34.20 -3.54 -12.40
C ARG A 448 33.90 -4.54 -11.30
N HIS A 449 33.40 -4.11 -10.15
CA HIS A 449 33.12 -5.01 -9.03
C HIS A 449 32.01 -6.00 -9.35
N LEU A 450 30.94 -5.57 -10.03
CA LEU A 450 29.88 -6.47 -10.52
C LEU A 450 30.40 -7.49 -11.54
N ALA A 451 31.26 -7.06 -12.47
CA ALA A 451 31.90 -7.96 -13.42
C ALA A 451 32.79 -9.00 -12.71
N ARG A 452 33.58 -8.60 -11.69
CA ARG A 452 34.36 -9.53 -10.86
C ARG A 452 33.46 -10.50 -10.10
N PHE A 453 32.40 -10.00 -9.48
CA PHE A 453 31.45 -10.81 -8.70
C PHE A 453 30.82 -11.89 -9.57
N TRP A 454 30.23 -11.54 -10.71
CA TRP A 454 29.59 -12.52 -11.57
C TRP A 454 30.60 -13.49 -12.18
N ASN A 455 31.78 -13.02 -12.61
CA ASN A 455 32.84 -13.92 -13.11
C ASN A 455 33.27 -14.97 -12.07
N ALA A 456 33.40 -14.57 -10.79
CA ALA A 456 33.76 -15.49 -9.72
C ALA A 456 32.66 -16.53 -9.41
N HIS A 457 31.40 -16.20 -9.70
CA HIS A 457 30.24 -16.98 -9.34
C HIS A 457 29.61 -17.77 -10.52
N GLN A 458 30.24 -17.78 -11.70
CA GLN A 458 29.79 -18.53 -12.88
C GLN A 458 29.72 -20.06 -12.67
N GLN A 459 30.42 -20.61 -11.67
CA GLN A 459 30.58 -22.06 -11.45
C GLN A 459 29.68 -22.64 -10.34
N HIS A 460 28.91 -21.80 -9.63
CA HIS A 460 28.06 -22.18 -8.49
C HIS A 460 26.56 -22.19 -8.89
N PRO A 461 25.63 -22.75 -8.08
CA PRO A 461 24.21 -22.96 -8.43
C PRO A 461 23.36 -21.68 -8.63
N ILE A 462 23.98 -20.57 -9.04
CA ILE A 462 23.35 -19.48 -9.80
C ILE A 462 22.78 -19.99 -11.15
N SER A 463 23.13 -21.22 -11.56
CA SER A 463 22.57 -21.94 -12.71
C SER A 463 21.11 -22.42 -12.58
N MET A 464 20.39 -22.08 -11.50
CA MET A 464 18.91 -22.19 -11.45
C MET A 464 18.18 -20.89 -11.84
N MET A 465 18.89 -19.89 -12.36
CA MET A 465 18.29 -18.65 -12.87
C MET A 465 17.68 -18.85 -14.28
N PRO A 466 16.41 -18.48 -14.52
CA PRO A 466 15.95 -18.16 -15.86
C PRO A 466 16.49 -16.77 -16.23
N GLY A 467 17.63 -16.68 -16.95
CA GLY A 467 18.12 -15.45 -17.59
C GLY A 467 19.55 -14.99 -17.24
N ALA A 468 20.14 -14.17 -18.11
CA ALA A 468 21.48 -13.58 -17.96
C ALA A 468 21.52 -12.42 -16.95
N PRO A 469 22.65 -12.16 -16.25
CA PRO A 469 22.79 -10.98 -15.41
C PRO A 469 22.61 -9.69 -16.21
N HIS A 470 21.85 -8.74 -15.67
CA HIS A 470 21.52 -7.47 -16.34
C HIS A 470 21.75 -6.27 -15.41
N VAL A 471 22.46 -5.26 -15.91
CA VAL A 471 22.69 -3.97 -15.25
C VAL A 471 21.94 -2.84 -15.95
N VAL A 472 21.21 -2.02 -15.20
CA VAL A 472 20.61 -0.78 -15.71
C VAL A 472 21.29 0.42 -15.06
N PHE A 473 21.90 1.27 -15.88
CA PHE A 473 22.39 2.58 -15.45
C PHE A 473 21.26 3.61 -15.56
N MET A 474 20.90 4.24 -14.46
CA MET A 474 19.85 5.26 -14.42
C MET A 474 20.46 6.65 -14.57
N GLY A 475 19.97 7.44 -15.53
CA GLY A 475 20.31 8.86 -15.63
C GLY A 475 19.52 9.73 -14.64
N ASN A 476 20.02 10.93 -14.38
CA ASN A 476 19.25 11.95 -13.66
C ASN A 476 18.07 12.49 -14.50
N SER A 477 17.08 13.03 -13.80
CA SER A 477 16.06 13.92 -14.38
C SER A 477 16.68 15.22 -14.91
N ASP A 478 15.87 16.05 -15.56
CA ASP A 478 16.31 17.35 -16.06
C ASP A 478 16.84 18.24 -14.93
N ASP A 479 18.05 18.78 -15.10
CA ASP A 479 18.68 19.69 -14.15
C ASP A 479 18.19 21.14 -14.26
N GLY A 480 17.40 21.47 -15.29
CA GLY A 480 16.92 22.82 -15.58
C GLY A 480 18.04 23.79 -15.97
N LYS A 481 19.27 23.30 -16.16
CA LYS A 481 20.50 24.03 -16.45
C LYS A 481 21.14 23.57 -17.78
N GLY A 482 20.37 22.91 -18.64
CA GLY A 482 20.81 22.45 -19.95
C GLY A 482 21.49 21.08 -19.97
N ASN A 483 21.48 20.35 -18.85
CA ASN A 483 21.94 18.96 -18.74
C ASN A 483 23.39 18.73 -19.19
N LEU A 484 24.28 19.70 -18.98
CA LEU A 484 25.66 19.63 -19.46
C LEU A 484 26.41 18.44 -18.83
N TYR A 485 26.35 18.31 -17.50
CA TYR A 485 26.98 17.22 -16.76
C TYR A 485 26.31 15.87 -17.01
N ASN A 486 24.98 15.86 -17.09
CA ASN A 486 24.19 14.68 -17.44
C ASN A 486 24.56 14.13 -18.83
N ASN A 487 24.82 15.00 -19.82
CA ASN A 487 25.29 14.60 -21.15
C ASN A 487 26.72 14.02 -21.13
N ILE A 488 27.62 14.60 -20.32
CA ILE A 488 28.99 14.08 -20.15
C ILE A 488 28.96 12.68 -19.52
N ALA A 489 28.19 12.52 -18.45
CA ALA A 489 28.01 11.22 -17.78
C ALA A 489 27.38 10.19 -18.73
N ARG A 490 26.31 10.56 -19.46
CA ARG A 490 25.67 9.70 -20.47
C ARG A 490 26.69 9.18 -21.50
N ALA A 491 27.48 10.06 -22.10
CA ALA A 491 28.45 9.64 -23.12
C ALA A 491 29.52 8.69 -22.54
N ALA A 492 29.99 8.93 -21.33
CA ALA A 492 30.94 8.05 -20.65
C ALA A 492 30.32 6.67 -20.35
N THR A 493 29.10 6.65 -19.80
CA THR A 493 28.37 5.42 -19.46
C THR A 493 28.02 4.61 -20.71
N GLU A 494 27.61 5.25 -21.80
CA GLU A 494 27.36 4.54 -23.07
C GLU A 494 28.60 3.76 -23.49
N GLN A 495 29.77 4.39 -23.45
CA GLN A 495 30.99 3.74 -23.90
C GLN A 495 31.50 2.68 -22.91
N LEU A 496 31.25 2.86 -21.61
CA LEU A 496 31.45 1.80 -20.61
C LEU A 496 30.60 0.57 -20.95
N ILE A 497 29.29 0.76 -21.18
CA ILE A 497 28.36 -0.32 -21.52
C ILE A 497 28.78 -1.01 -22.81
N ARG A 498 29.11 -0.25 -23.86
CA ARG A 498 29.52 -0.78 -25.16
C ARG A 498 30.67 -1.78 -25.03
N VAL A 499 31.74 -1.34 -24.36
CA VAL A 499 32.94 -2.17 -24.19
C VAL A 499 32.69 -3.30 -23.21
N TRP A 500 31.92 -3.08 -22.13
CA TRP A 500 31.59 -4.13 -21.17
C TRP A 500 30.77 -5.26 -21.80
N ARG A 501 29.73 -4.95 -22.57
CA ARG A 501 28.95 -5.94 -23.33
C ARG A 501 29.85 -6.76 -24.25
N HIS A 502 30.74 -6.07 -24.99
CA HIS A 502 31.67 -6.73 -25.91
C HIS A 502 32.69 -7.63 -25.18
N GLU A 503 33.28 -7.15 -24.08
CA GLU A 503 34.19 -7.93 -23.25
C GLU A 503 33.51 -9.16 -22.64
N SER A 504 32.31 -8.99 -22.08
CA SER A 504 31.57 -10.06 -21.44
C SER A 504 31.10 -11.13 -22.43
N ALA A 505 30.68 -10.72 -23.64
CA ALA A 505 30.29 -11.66 -24.70
C ALA A 505 31.48 -12.52 -25.17
N LEU A 506 32.66 -11.93 -25.31
CA LEU A 506 33.87 -12.68 -25.67
C LEU A 506 34.37 -13.57 -24.52
N ASP A 507 34.27 -13.11 -23.28
CA ASP A 507 34.63 -13.92 -22.11
C ASP A 507 33.71 -15.14 -21.96
N ALA A 508 32.41 -15.02 -22.26
CA ALA A 508 31.45 -16.12 -22.24
C ALA A 508 31.71 -17.18 -23.35
N GLN A 509 32.39 -16.82 -24.44
CA GLN A 509 32.71 -17.73 -25.55
C GLN A 509 34.01 -18.53 -25.34
N LYS A 510 34.77 -18.27 -24.27
CA LYS A 510 36.03 -18.99 -24.00
C LYS A 510 35.76 -20.44 -23.56
N PRO A 511 36.57 -21.43 -24.00
CA PRO A 511 36.36 -22.83 -23.65
C PRO A 511 36.41 -23.05 -22.14
N VAL A 512 35.39 -23.75 -21.61
CA VAL A 512 35.34 -24.16 -20.20
C VAL A 512 36.36 -25.28 -19.96
N ALA A 513 37.07 -25.27 -18.83
CA ALA A 513 38.11 -26.26 -18.53
C ALA A 513 37.57 -27.72 -18.50
N GLU A 514 38.40 -28.71 -18.85
CA GLU A 514 38.01 -30.14 -18.83
C GLU A 514 37.44 -30.54 -17.47
N GLY A 515 36.16 -30.93 -17.44
CA GLY A 515 35.44 -31.37 -16.23
C GLY A 515 34.29 -30.47 -15.78
N GLN A 516 34.02 -29.35 -16.46
CA GLN A 516 32.91 -28.43 -16.15
C GLN A 516 31.77 -28.53 -17.17
N THR A 517 30.51 -28.52 -16.70
CA THR A 517 29.30 -28.87 -17.49
C THR A 517 28.38 -27.68 -17.84
N LEU A 518 28.70 -26.44 -17.46
CA LEU A 518 27.81 -25.28 -17.65
C LEU A 518 28.43 -24.22 -18.57
N GLU A 519 27.62 -23.71 -19.52
CA GLU A 519 27.98 -22.58 -20.40
C GLU A 519 28.03 -21.27 -19.61
N ALA A 520 29.08 -20.45 -19.83
CA ALA A 520 29.21 -19.14 -19.20
C ALA A 520 28.20 -18.14 -19.80
N VAL A 521 27.58 -17.30 -18.96
CA VAL A 521 26.55 -16.35 -19.39
C VAL A 521 27.12 -14.93 -19.43
N ALA A 522 26.92 -14.23 -20.55
CA ALA A 522 27.38 -12.85 -20.73
C ALA A 522 26.49 -11.85 -19.99
N VAL A 523 27.09 -10.86 -19.34
CA VAL A 523 26.40 -9.74 -18.69
C VAL A 523 25.83 -8.81 -19.75
N TRP A 524 24.55 -8.47 -19.63
CA TRP A 524 23.92 -7.43 -20.44
C TRP A 524 23.76 -6.13 -19.66
N SER A 525 23.77 -4.98 -20.33
CA SER A 525 23.58 -3.70 -19.63
C SER A 525 22.98 -2.61 -20.50
N ASN A 526 22.11 -1.74 -19.97
CA ASN A 526 21.52 -0.61 -20.70
C ASN A 526 21.61 0.67 -19.87
N GLN A 527 21.45 1.83 -20.51
CA GLN A 527 21.30 3.12 -19.83
C GLN A 527 19.91 3.69 -20.11
N ILE A 528 19.19 4.12 -19.07
CA ILE A 528 17.93 4.86 -19.20
C ILE A 528 18.23 6.36 -19.07
N VAL A 529 17.87 7.13 -20.10
CA VAL A 529 18.11 8.58 -20.16
C VAL A 529 16.81 9.33 -19.90
N ARG A 530 16.77 10.09 -18.79
CA ARG A 530 15.53 10.69 -18.25
C ARG A 530 15.38 12.18 -18.49
N TYR A 531 16.47 12.93 -18.56
CA TYR A 531 16.45 14.40 -18.61
C TYR A 531 15.86 15.01 -19.89
N THR A 532 15.48 14.19 -20.89
CA THR A 532 14.78 14.65 -22.10
C THR A 532 13.27 14.78 -21.91
N ASN A 533 12.71 14.19 -20.86
CA ASN A 533 11.28 14.24 -20.56
C ASN A 533 11.03 15.08 -19.31
N HIS A 534 10.05 15.98 -19.37
CA HIS A 534 9.71 16.91 -18.29
C HIS A 534 8.34 16.62 -17.66
N GLU A 535 7.72 15.48 -17.97
CA GLU A 535 6.41 15.10 -17.43
C GLU A 535 6.54 14.56 -16.01
N ALA A 536 5.49 14.76 -15.19
CA ALA A 536 5.48 14.28 -13.80
C ALA A 536 5.62 12.76 -13.67
N GLU A 537 5.26 12.00 -14.72
CA GLU A 537 5.37 10.54 -14.73
C GLU A 537 6.77 10.02 -15.13
N ASN A 538 7.73 10.90 -15.46
CA ASN A 538 9.10 10.55 -15.84
C ASN A 538 9.71 9.48 -14.93
N GLN A 539 9.66 9.74 -13.61
CA GLN A 539 10.21 8.86 -12.60
C GLN A 539 9.53 7.49 -12.65
N GLY A 540 8.19 7.45 -12.51
CA GLY A 540 7.44 6.19 -12.52
C GLY A 540 7.67 5.36 -13.78
N PHE A 541 7.70 6.00 -14.95
CA PHE A 541 7.93 5.36 -16.23
C PHE A 541 9.34 4.77 -16.36
N ALA A 542 10.38 5.53 -15.97
CA ALA A 542 11.76 5.07 -16.01
C ALA A 542 12.01 3.88 -15.06
N LEU A 543 11.47 3.95 -13.83
CA LEU A 543 11.60 2.88 -12.83
C LEU A 543 10.89 1.60 -13.26
N ALA A 544 9.73 1.72 -13.91
CA ALA A 544 9.00 0.58 -14.44
C ALA A 544 9.74 -0.09 -15.62
N TRP A 545 10.36 0.69 -16.51
CA TRP A 545 11.20 0.14 -17.58
C TRP A 545 12.48 -0.50 -17.06
N ALA A 546 13.13 0.08 -16.05
CA ALA A 546 14.27 -0.55 -15.38
C ALA A 546 13.91 -1.95 -14.88
N THR A 547 12.73 -2.09 -14.26
CA THR A 547 12.21 -3.37 -13.79
C THR A 547 11.87 -4.33 -14.94
N LYS A 548 11.27 -3.83 -16.02
CA LYS A 548 10.90 -4.65 -17.19
C LYS A 548 12.10 -5.27 -17.88
N LEU A 549 13.21 -4.54 -17.97
CA LEU A 549 14.43 -4.98 -18.62
C LEU A 549 15.00 -6.26 -17.98
N PHE A 550 14.87 -6.42 -16.65
CA PHE A 550 15.34 -7.60 -15.93
C PHE A 550 14.60 -8.90 -16.26
N ASN A 551 13.36 -8.79 -16.74
CA ASN A 551 12.49 -9.94 -16.97
C ASN A 551 12.17 -10.16 -18.46
N SER A 552 13.03 -9.67 -19.35
CA SER A 552 12.88 -9.84 -20.79
C SER A 552 13.91 -10.83 -21.31
N ASP A 553 13.47 -11.92 -21.94
CA ASP A 553 14.35 -12.81 -22.72
C ASP A 553 14.94 -12.10 -23.96
N ARG A 554 14.40 -10.92 -24.30
CA ARG A 554 14.89 -10.08 -25.40
C ARG A 554 15.75 -8.96 -24.86
N HIS A 555 16.98 -8.91 -25.33
CA HIS A 555 17.90 -7.81 -25.10
C HIS A 555 17.64 -6.67 -26.09
N ILE A 556 17.60 -5.42 -25.58
CA ILE A 556 17.59 -4.23 -26.45
C ILE A 556 19.03 -3.92 -26.84
N GLU A 557 19.29 -3.92 -28.15
CA GLU A 557 20.60 -3.68 -28.73
C GLU A 557 21.09 -2.26 -28.47
N GLU A 558 20.22 -1.25 -28.56
CA GLU A 558 20.58 0.13 -28.26
C GLU A 558 20.95 0.30 -26.79
N ILE A 559 22.01 1.09 -26.55
CA ILE A 559 22.57 1.31 -25.22
C ILE A 559 21.74 2.35 -24.46
N ASN A 560 21.54 3.53 -25.07
CA ASN A 560 20.82 4.64 -24.47
C ASN A 560 19.33 4.55 -24.81
N LEU A 561 18.51 4.34 -23.79
CA LEU A 561 17.08 4.22 -23.86
C LEU A 561 16.46 5.52 -23.34
N TYR A 562 16.10 6.41 -24.27
CA TYR A 562 15.55 7.71 -23.95
C TYR A 562 14.07 7.62 -23.60
N LEU A 563 13.68 8.36 -22.56
CA LEU A 563 12.29 8.69 -22.35
C LEU A 563 11.83 9.62 -23.49
N PRO A 564 10.65 9.39 -24.09
CA PRO A 564 10.12 10.29 -25.10
C PRO A 564 9.72 11.63 -24.49
N ASP A 565 9.82 12.71 -25.27
CA ASP A 565 9.50 14.08 -24.81
C ASP A 565 8.08 14.19 -24.21
N ALA A 566 7.12 13.45 -24.78
CA ALA A 566 5.77 13.29 -24.27
C ALA A 566 5.38 11.80 -24.28
N ILE A 567 5.39 11.16 -23.11
CA ILE A 567 5.13 9.73 -22.94
C ILE A 567 3.67 9.40 -23.27
N GLY A 568 2.71 10.22 -22.82
CA GLY A 568 1.28 9.98 -23.09
C GLY A 568 0.97 9.92 -24.59
N VAL A 569 1.51 10.89 -25.34
CA VAL A 569 1.36 10.99 -26.80
C VAL A 569 2.11 9.87 -27.52
N THR A 570 3.37 9.60 -27.14
CA THR A 570 4.22 8.64 -27.85
C THR A 570 3.77 7.20 -27.63
N THR A 571 3.30 6.87 -26.43
CA THR A 571 2.85 5.51 -26.08
C THR A 571 1.37 5.27 -26.39
N GLY A 572 0.63 6.32 -26.76
CA GLY A 572 -0.81 6.27 -27.00
C GLY A 572 -1.66 5.99 -25.74
N SER A 573 -1.10 6.23 -24.56
CA SER A 573 -1.70 5.87 -23.28
C SER A 573 -1.24 6.81 -22.16
N HIS A 574 -2.18 7.38 -21.40
CA HIS A 574 -1.91 8.13 -20.17
C HIS A 574 -1.92 7.24 -18.91
N ARG A 575 -1.95 5.91 -19.07
CA ARG A 575 -2.10 4.96 -17.95
C ARG A 575 -0.96 5.09 -16.95
N LEU A 576 -1.29 5.45 -15.71
CA LEU A 576 -0.45 5.17 -14.55
C LEU A 576 -0.27 3.65 -14.46
N THR A 577 0.97 3.19 -14.62
CA THR A 577 1.34 1.77 -14.52
C THR A 577 1.13 1.27 -13.08
N PHE A 578 0.08 0.49 -12.85
CA PHE A 578 -0.03 -0.41 -11.71
C PHE A 578 -0.46 -1.82 -12.18
N GLY A 579 0.48 -2.76 -12.10
CA GLY A 579 0.49 -4.13 -12.65
C GLY A 579 -0.55 -5.14 -12.16
N TRP A 580 -1.70 -4.68 -11.66
CA TRP A 580 -2.87 -5.53 -11.35
C TRP A 580 -4.20 -4.93 -11.83
N ALA A 581 -4.31 -3.60 -11.98
CA ALA A 581 -5.54 -2.94 -12.42
C ALA A 581 -5.92 -3.31 -13.86
N GLU A 582 -4.94 -3.64 -14.72
CA GLU A 582 -5.21 -4.12 -16.07
C GLU A 582 -5.97 -5.45 -16.10
N SER A 583 -5.78 -6.32 -15.10
CA SER A 583 -6.53 -7.59 -14.99
C SER A 583 -8.02 -7.39 -14.70
N LEU A 584 -8.41 -6.20 -14.23
CA LEU A 584 -9.79 -5.87 -13.91
C LEU A 584 -10.55 -5.33 -15.11
N ILE A 585 -9.86 -4.77 -16.11
CA ILE A 585 -10.47 -4.13 -17.28
C ILE A 585 -11.32 -5.17 -18.02
N GLY A 586 -12.58 -4.81 -18.29
CA GLY A 586 -13.49 -5.68 -19.03
C GLY A 586 -14.38 -6.57 -18.17
N LEU A 587 -14.02 -6.81 -16.90
CA LEU A 587 -14.69 -7.79 -16.06
C LEU A 587 -16.18 -7.47 -15.82
N HIS A 588 -16.52 -6.18 -15.72
CA HIS A 588 -17.89 -5.72 -15.44
C HIS A 588 -18.42 -4.75 -16.49
N ILE A 589 -17.96 -4.87 -17.74
CA ILE A 589 -18.44 -4.01 -18.83
C ILE A 589 -19.96 -4.07 -18.94
N GLY A 590 -20.57 -2.88 -19.00
CA GLY A 590 -22.01 -2.71 -19.22
C GLY A 590 -22.87 -2.90 -17.98
N LYS A 591 -22.29 -3.26 -16.83
CA LYS A 591 -23.02 -3.40 -15.56
C LYS A 591 -23.20 -2.04 -14.88
N VAL A 592 -24.32 -1.87 -14.17
CA VAL A 592 -24.62 -0.69 -13.35
C VAL A 592 -24.68 -1.09 -11.88
N ALA A 593 -23.86 -0.46 -11.03
CA ALA A 593 -23.80 -0.73 -9.60
C ALA A 593 -24.31 0.46 -8.78
N LEU A 594 -25.23 0.18 -7.86
CA LEU A 594 -25.68 1.10 -6.82
C LEU A 594 -25.00 0.74 -5.49
N ILE A 595 -24.21 1.66 -4.93
CA ILE A 595 -23.40 1.43 -3.74
C ILE A 595 -23.76 2.42 -2.64
N THR A 596 -24.24 1.93 -1.51
CA THR A 596 -24.48 2.75 -0.31
C THR A 596 -23.20 2.90 0.52
N GLY A 597 -22.96 4.07 1.11
CA GLY A 597 -21.74 4.36 1.86
C GLY A 597 -20.50 4.42 0.95
N GLY A 598 -20.65 4.96 -0.26
CA GLY A 598 -19.62 4.96 -1.30
C GLY A 598 -18.56 6.06 -1.19
N SER A 599 -18.58 6.93 -0.18
CA SER A 599 -17.64 8.05 -0.06
C SER A 599 -16.27 7.67 0.51
N ALA A 600 -16.14 6.51 1.16
CA ALA A 600 -14.91 6.07 1.82
C ALA A 600 -14.91 4.56 2.07
N GLY A 601 -13.79 4.04 2.58
CA GLY A 601 -13.69 2.66 3.05
C GLY A 601 -13.91 1.62 1.94
N ILE A 602 -14.43 0.46 2.33
CA ILE A 602 -14.75 -0.65 1.41
C ILE A 602 -15.69 -0.18 0.30
N GLY A 603 -16.74 0.60 0.62
CA GLY A 603 -17.71 1.07 -0.38
C GLY A 603 -17.08 1.94 -1.46
N GLY A 604 -16.24 2.91 -1.09
CA GLY A 604 -15.50 3.74 -2.04
C GLY A 604 -14.54 2.92 -2.90
N GLN A 605 -13.80 2.00 -2.29
CA GLN A 605 -12.89 1.12 -3.05
C GLN A 605 -13.63 0.15 -3.98
N VAL A 606 -14.76 -0.43 -3.57
CA VAL A 606 -15.60 -1.27 -4.46
C VAL A 606 -16.10 -0.44 -5.64
N GLY A 607 -16.57 0.79 -5.40
CA GLY A 607 -16.98 1.72 -6.45
C GLY A 607 -15.87 2.04 -7.44
N ARG A 608 -14.69 2.37 -6.91
CA ARG A 608 -13.47 2.61 -7.69
C ARG A 608 -13.13 1.43 -8.60
N LEU A 609 -13.03 0.23 -8.03
CA LEU A 609 -12.62 -0.97 -8.76
C LEU A 609 -13.67 -1.42 -9.77
N LEU A 610 -14.96 -1.34 -9.45
CA LEU A 610 -16.04 -1.64 -10.41
C LEU A 610 -16.01 -0.68 -11.61
N ALA A 611 -15.78 0.62 -11.37
CA ALA A 611 -15.66 1.60 -12.45
C ALA A 611 -14.46 1.31 -13.35
N LEU A 612 -13.29 0.99 -12.76
CA LEU A 612 -12.09 0.55 -13.49
C LEU A 612 -12.32 -0.76 -14.27
N SER A 613 -13.15 -1.66 -13.73
CA SER A 613 -13.58 -2.87 -14.42
C SER A 613 -14.58 -2.66 -15.55
N GLY A 614 -15.04 -1.43 -15.78
CA GLY A 614 -15.93 -1.06 -16.88
C GLY A 614 -17.41 -0.99 -16.51
N ALA A 615 -17.76 -1.08 -15.22
CA ALA A 615 -19.11 -0.80 -14.74
C ALA A 615 -19.41 0.71 -14.74
N LYS A 616 -20.70 1.06 -14.69
CA LYS A 616 -21.18 2.38 -14.27
C LYS A 616 -21.53 2.30 -12.78
N VAL A 617 -21.18 3.30 -12.00
CA VAL A 617 -21.36 3.29 -10.54
C VAL A 617 -22.13 4.52 -10.07
N MET A 618 -23.15 4.29 -9.23
CA MET A 618 -23.80 5.30 -8.41
C MET A 618 -23.30 5.15 -6.98
N LEU A 619 -22.51 6.12 -6.51
CA LEU A 619 -22.03 6.16 -5.13
C LEU A 619 -22.94 7.05 -4.29
N ALA A 620 -23.53 6.50 -3.23
CA ALA A 620 -24.39 7.24 -2.33
C ALA A 620 -23.77 7.38 -0.94
N ALA A 621 -23.84 8.57 -0.35
CA ALA A 621 -23.41 8.82 1.03
C ALA A 621 -24.12 10.06 1.61
N ARG A 622 -23.83 10.39 2.87
CA ARG A 622 -24.42 11.56 3.54
C ARG A 622 -23.70 12.87 3.20
N GLY A 623 -22.36 12.86 3.19
CA GLY A 623 -21.55 14.08 2.99
C GLY A 623 -21.17 14.29 1.53
N ALA A 624 -21.44 15.48 1.01
CA ALA A 624 -21.13 15.87 -0.36
C ALA A 624 -19.61 15.89 -0.61
N ASP A 625 -18.85 16.65 0.18
CA ASP A 625 -17.42 16.89 -0.04
C ASP A 625 -16.59 15.60 -0.20
N GLN A 626 -16.78 14.62 0.71
CA GLN A 626 -16.05 13.35 0.65
C GLN A 626 -16.46 12.50 -0.54
N LEU A 627 -17.73 12.57 -0.92
CA LEU A 627 -18.29 11.79 -2.02
C LEU A 627 -17.85 12.36 -3.38
N GLU A 628 -17.81 13.68 -3.52
CA GLU A 628 -17.26 14.38 -4.68
C GLU A 628 -15.76 14.12 -4.83
N GLN A 629 -14.98 14.22 -3.76
CA GLN A 629 -13.55 13.89 -3.78
C GLN A 629 -13.31 12.44 -4.22
N MET A 630 -14.08 11.48 -3.70
CA MET A 630 -14.00 10.09 -4.10
C MET A 630 -14.38 9.91 -5.58
N ARG A 631 -15.45 10.56 -6.04
CA ARG A 631 -15.85 10.52 -7.44
C ARG A 631 -14.76 11.06 -8.36
N ASP A 632 -14.22 12.23 -8.07
CA ASP A 632 -13.26 12.90 -8.93
C ASP A 632 -11.97 12.07 -9.02
N ALA A 633 -11.52 11.47 -7.91
CA ALA A 633 -10.42 10.51 -7.92
C ALA A 633 -10.71 9.30 -8.82
N ILE A 634 -11.90 8.70 -8.71
CA ILE A 634 -12.28 7.54 -9.54
C ILE A 634 -12.42 7.95 -11.02
N VAL A 635 -13.02 9.10 -11.32
CA VAL A 635 -13.17 9.62 -12.69
C VAL A 635 -11.79 9.82 -13.32
N GLN A 636 -10.85 10.40 -12.57
CA GLN A 636 -9.48 10.56 -13.03
C GLN A 636 -8.87 9.19 -13.37
N GLU A 637 -8.94 8.22 -12.47
CA GLU A 637 -8.39 6.87 -12.71
C GLU A 637 -9.07 6.13 -13.87
N VAL A 638 -10.39 6.28 -14.03
CA VAL A 638 -11.16 5.68 -15.14
C VAL A 638 -10.81 6.34 -16.47
N SER A 639 -10.60 7.67 -16.46
CA SER A 639 -10.10 8.42 -17.61
C SER A 639 -8.70 7.96 -17.99
N ASP A 640 -7.80 7.84 -17.01
CA ASP A 640 -6.42 7.38 -17.19
C ASP A 640 -6.35 5.93 -17.69
N ALA A 641 -7.32 5.08 -17.31
CA ALA A 641 -7.46 3.72 -17.81
C ALA A 641 -7.88 3.65 -19.29
N GLY A 642 -8.36 4.76 -19.86
CA GLY A 642 -8.75 4.90 -21.27
C GLY A 642 -10.23 4.69 -21.55
N TYR A 643 -11.11 4.74 -20.54
CA TYR A 643 -12.56 4.70 -20.79
C TYR A 643 -13.06 6.05 -21.28
N ALA A 644 -13.70 6.07 -22.45
CA ALA A 644 -14.41 7.26 -22.93
C ALA A 644 -15.54 7.65 -21.97
N TYR A 645 -15.77 8.97 -21.84
CA TYR A 645 -16.83 9.55 -21.01
C TYR A 645 -16.77 9.10 -19.54
N ALA A 646 -15.57 9.08 -18.93
CA ALA A 646 -15.34 8.67 -17.54
C ALA A 646 -16.30 9.34 -16.53
N GLU A 647 -16.55 10.64 -16.69
CA GLU A 647 -17.53 11.37 -15.85
C GLU A 647 -18.94 10.77 -15.90
N SER A 648 -19.39 10.32 -17.08
CA SER A 648 -20.72 9.71 -17.24
C SER A 648 -20.82 8.31 -16.63
N ARG A 649 -19.69 7.69 -16.27
CA ARG A 649 -19.65 6.34 -15.67
C ARG A 649 -19.70 6.38 -14.15
N VAL A 650 -19.26 7.47 -13.53
CA VAL A 650 -19.16 7.60 -12.07
C VAL A 650 -20.03 8.77 -11.63
N GLN A 651 -21.15 8.44 -11.01
CA GLN A 651 -22.14 9.40 -10.54
C GLN A 651 -22.32 9.27 -9.03
N VAL A 652 -22.73 10.36 -8.39
CA VAL A 652 -22.86 10.45 -6.95
C VAL A 652 -24.22 10.98 -6.54
N MET A 653 -24.65 10.61 -5.34
CA MET A 653 -25.82 11.18 -4.68
C MET A 653 -25.52 11.38 -3.18
N ASP A 654 -25.37 12.62 -2.76
CA ASP A 654 -25.21 13.00 -1.37
C ASP A 654 -26.56 13.04 -0.61
N GLY A 655 -26.53 13.36 0.68
CA GLY A 655 -27.73 13.54 1.49
C GLY A 655 -28.54 12.26 1.70
N ILE A 656 -27.93 11.09 1.47
CA ILE A 656 -28.57 9.79 1.66
C ILE A 656 -28.22 9.23 3.03
N ASP A 657 -29.18 9.30 3.94
CA ASP A 657 -29.23 8.50 5.16
C ASP A 657 -30.00 7.21 4.88
N VAL A 658 -29.35 6.08 5.10
CA VAL A 658 -29.95 4.76 4.87
C VAL A 658 -31.06 4.43 5.86
N ALA A 659 -31.17 5.14 6.99
CA ALA A 659 -32.32 5.01 7.88
C ALA A 659 -33.57 5.75 7.38
N ASN A 660 -33.48 6.54 6.29
CA ASN A 660 -34.58 7.32 5.74
C ASN A 660 -35.14 6.70 4.44
N GLU A 661 -36.35 6.16 4.54
CA GLU A 661 -37.03 5.46 3.47
C GLU A 661 -37.26 6.32 2.20
N GLN A 662 -37.66 7.58 2.36
CA GLN A 662 -37.88 8.50 1.23
C GLN A 662 -36.57 8.80 0.49
N GLN A 663 -35.46 8.85 1.20
CA GLN A 663 -34.15 9.05 0.60
C GLN A 663 -33.68 7.81 -0.17
N LEU A 664 -33.96 6.60 0.32
CA LEU A 664 -33.69 5.35 -0.40
C LEU A 664 -34.51 5.24 -1.70
N ALA A 665 -35.78 5.62 -1.67
CA ALA A 665 -36.62 5.63 -2.88
C ALA A 665 -36.05 6.58 -3.95
N ARG A 666 -35.75 7.83 -3.57
CA ARG A 666 -35.12 8.81 -4.47
C ARG A 666 -33.77 8.35 -5.02
N LEU A 667 -32.99 7.60 -4.22
CA LEU A 667 -31.71 7.05 -4.67
C LEU A 667 -31.89 6.03 -5.80
N VAL A 668 -32.86 5.13 -5.66
CA VAL A 668 -33.16 4.12 -6.69
C VAL A 668 -33.68 4.81 -7.96
N GLU A 669 -34.65 5.73 -7.82
CA GLU A 669 -35.19 6.52 -8.95
C GLU A 669 -34.08 7.25 -9.70
N ARG A 670 -33.24 8.01 -8.98
CA ARG A 670 -32.12 8.74 -9.57
C ARG A 670 -31.14 7.84 -10.30
N THR A 671 -30.87 6.65 -9.76
CA THR A 671 -29.97 5.69 -10.40
C THR A 671 -30.53 5.19 -11.74
N ILE A 672 -31.83 4.91 -11.78
CA ILE A 672 -32.54 4.50 -13.00
C ILE A 672 -32.58 5.64 -14.00
N ASP A 673 -32.92 6.86 -13.60
CA ASP A 673 -32.94 8.02 -14.49
C ASP A 673 -31.57 8.29 -15.12
N THR A 674 -30.50 8.03 -14.36
CA THR A 674 -29.13 8.31 -14.80
C THR A 674 -28.57 7.20 -15.71
N PHE A 675 -28.85 5.93 -15.40
CA PHE A 675 -28.18 4.80 -16.06
C PHE A 675 -29.12 3.83 -16.80
N GLY A 676 -30.43 3.97 -16.62
CA GLY A 676 -31.49 3.19 -17.25
C GLY A 676 -31.74 1.80 -16.64
N ARG A 677 -30.87 1.32 -15.75
CA ARG A 677 -30.94 -0.02 -15.13
C ARG A 677 -30.12 -0.08 -13.84
N ILE A 678 -30.30 -1.14 -13.06
CA ILE A 678 -29.44 -1.50 -11.92
C ILE A 678 -29.13 -2.99 -12.05
N ASP A 679 -27.85 -3.34 -12.17
CA ASP A 679 -27.38 -4.73 -12.22
C ASP A 679 -26.89 -5.20 -10.85
N TYR A 680 -26.20 -4.35 -10.11
CA TYR A 680 -25.63 -4.66 -8.80
C TYR A 680 -26.19 -3.71 -7.73
N LEU A 681 -26.74 -4.26 -6.64
CA LEU A 681 -27.03 -3.54 -5.41
C LEU A 681 -26.02 -3.95 -4.35
N ILE A 682 -25.22 -3.00 -3.88
CA ILE A 682 -24.19 -3.25 -2.86
C ILE A 682 -24.59 -2.50 -1.59
N ASN A 683 -25.19 -3.24 -0.67
CA ASN A 683 -25.61 -2.75 0.63
C ASN A 683 -24.40 -2.67 1.58
N ASN A 684 -23.59 -1.64 1.40
CA ASN A 684 -22.34 -1.43 2.15
C ASN A 684 -22.48 -0.50 3.36
N ALA A 685 -23.37 0.49 3.30
CA ALA A 685 -23.55 1.42 4.40
C ALA A 685 -23.90 0.72 5.72
N GLY A 686 -23.37 1.24 6.82
CA GLY A 686 -23.75 0.81 8.15
C GLY A 686 -23.07 1.60 9.26
N ILE A 687 -23.73 1.65 10.42
CA ILE A 687 -23.24 2.33 11.62
C ILE A 687 -22.64 1.34 12.62
N SER A 688 -21.79 1.83 13.52
CA SER A 688 -21.21 1.01 14.60
C SER A 688 -22.26 0.56 15.63
N GLY A 689 -23.38 1.27 15.73
CA GLY A 689 -24.40 1.07 16.77
C GLY A 689 -24.03 1.73 18.10
N ALA A 690 -24.74 1.33 19.16
CA ALA A 690 -24.68 1.96 20.49
C ALA A 690 -23.33 1.77 21.20
N GLU A 691 -22.65 0.64 20.94
CA GLU A 691 -21.43 0.25 21.64
C GLU A 691 -21.57 0.04 23.16
N GLU A 692 -22.75 -0.41 23.58
CA GLU A 692 -23.12 -0.68 24.97
C GLU A 692 -23.42 -2.16 25.22
N MET A 693 -23.31 -2.62 26.47
CA MET A 693 -23.90 -3.90 26.87
C MET A 693 -25.42 -3.83 26.74
N VAL A 694 -26.09 -4.97 26.53
CA VAL A 694 -27.55 -5.05 26.35
C VAL A 694 -28.31 -4.37 27.48
N ILE A 695 -27.85 -4.52 28.72
CA ILE A 695 -28.47 -3.93 29.93
C ILE A 695 -28.30 -2.41 30.04
N ASP A 696 -27.35 -1.83 29.31
CA ASP A 696 -27.06 -0.39 29.29
C ASP A 696 -27.54 0.27 28.01
N MET A 697 -27.98 -0.52 27.02
CA MET A 697 -28.30 -0.06 25.69
C MET A 697 -29.67 0.64 25.66
N PRO A 698 -29.73 1.90 25.19
CA PRO A 698 -30.99 2.57 24.95
C PRO A 698 -31.79 1.89 23.82
N LEU A 699 -33.12 1.87 23.96
CA LEU A 699 -34.01 1.24 22.98
C LEU A 699 -33.97 1.95 21.62
N ASP A 700 -33.87 3.27 21.62
CA ASP A 700 -33.84 4.05 20.37
C ASP A 700 -32.54 3.84 19.61
N ASP A 701 -31.41 3.67 20.31
CA ASP A 701 -30.13 3.34 19.67
C ASP A 701 -30.15 1.94 19.05
N TRP A 702 -30.74 0.95 19.75
CA TRP A 702 -30.97 -0.39 19.19
C TRP A 702 -31.79 -0.33 17.90
N ARG A 703 -32.92 0.40 17.92
CA ARG A 703 -33.78 0.58 16.75
C ARG A 703 -33.07 1.29 15.61
N ASN A 704 -32.32 2.34 15.91
CA ASN A 704 -31.55 3.09 14.91
C ASN A 704 -30.51 2.19 14.21
N THR A 705 -29.80 1.33 14.97
CA THR A 705 -28.87 0.35 14.39
C THR A 705 -29.56 -0.61 13.44
N LEU A 706 -30.70 -1.18 13.82
CA LEU A 706 -31.46 -2.10 12.96
C LEU A 706 -32.07 -1.40 11.75
N ALA A 707 -32.58 -0.17 11.91
CA ALA A 707 -33.09 0.64 10.82
C ALA A 707 -31.99 0.89 9.78
N ALA A 708 -30.82 1.38 10.22
CA ALA A 708 -29.73 1.75 9.34
C ALA A 708 -29.01 0.55 8.71
N ASN A 709 -28.84 -0.56 9.42
CA ASN A 709 -28.02 -1.69 8.96
C ASN A 709 -28.83 -2.86 8.38
N LEU A 710 -30.10 -3.03 8.74
CA LEU A 710 -30.87 -4.24 8.39
C LEU A 710 -32.13 -3.91 7.58
N ILE A 711 -32.98 -3.03 8.10
CA ILE A 711 -34.25 -2.67 7.45
C ILE A 711 -33.99 -1.91 6.15
N SER A 712 -33.01 -1.00 6.13
CA SER A 712 -32.56 -0.28 4.94
C SER A 712 -32.16 -1.22 3.79
N ASN A 713 -31.42 -2.29 4.10
CA ASN A 713 -31.02 -3.31 3.12
C ASN A 713 -32.24 -3.99 2.51
N TYR A 714 -33.19 -4.44 3.33
CA TYR A 714 -34.42 -5.06 2.85
C TYR A 714 -35.24 -4.10 1.98
N SER A 715 -35.36 -2.83 2.40
CA SER A 715 -36.06 -1.80 1.63
C SER A 715 -35.45 -1.60 0.24
N LEU A 716 -34.12 -1.50 0.13
CA LEU A 716 -33.43 -1.42 -1.15
C LEU A 716 -33.62 -2.68 -1.99
N ILE A 717 -33.52 -3.87 -1.38
CA ILE A 717 -33.76 -5.16 -2.04
C ILE A 717 -35.16 -5.17 -2.68
N ARG A 718 -36.19 -4.81 -1.91
CA ARG A 718 -37.58 -4.77 -2.39
C ARG A 718 -37.77 -3.81 -3.57
N LYS A 719 -37.04 -2.69 -3.60
CA LYS A 719 -37.13 -1.69 -4.68
C LYS A 719 -36.41 -2.11 -5.96
N VAL A 720 -35.26 -2.77 -5.84
CA VAL A 720 -34.46 -3.17 -7.02
C VAL A 720 -34.82 -4.54 -7.57
N ALA A 721 -35.32 -5.46 -6.74
CA ALA A 721 -35.67 -6.82 -7.16
C ALA A 721 -36.69 -6.87 -8.31
N PRO A 722 -37.76 -6.03 -8.36
CA PRO A 722 -38.67 -5.98 -9.51
C PRO A 722 -37.94 -5.67 -10.81
N LEU A 723 -37.00 -4.71 -10.78
CA LEU A 723 -36.23 -4.28 -11.95
C LEU A 723 -35.28 -5.39 -12.41
N MET A 724 -34.56 -6.00 -11.46
CA MET A 724 -33.62 -7.08 -11.74
C MET A 724 -34.32 -8.34 -12.29
N LYS A 725 -35.49 -8.69 -11.74
CA LYS A 725 -36.31 -9.80 -12.25
C LYS A 725 -36.87 -9.49 -13.63
N ALA A 726 -37.39 -8.27 -13.86
CA ALA A 726 -37.92 -7.86 -15.16
C ALA A 726 -36.86 -7.85 -16.27
N GLN A 727 -35.62 -7.44 -15.95
CA GLN A 727 -34.51 -7.47 -16.92
C GLN A 727 -33.82 -8.84 -17.04
N GLY A 728 -34.25 -9.85 -16.27
CA GLY A 728 -33.76 -11.22 -16.32
C GLY A 728 -32.39 -11.46 -15.67
N SER A 729 -31.82 -10.49 -14.95
CA SER A 729 -30.56 -10.66 -14.22
C SER A 729 -30.37 -9.61 -13.13
N GLY A 730 -29.68 -9.96 -12.05
CA GLY A 730 -29.20 -9.00 -11.05
C GLY A 730 -28.33 -9.64 -9.97
N TYR A 731 -27.61 -8.82 -9.22
CA TYR A 731 -26.81 -9.25 -8.08
C TYR A 731 -27.04 -8.31 -6.90
N ILE A 732 -27.40 -8.87 -5.75
CA ILE A 732 -27.54 -8.18 -4.49
C ILE A 732 -26.43 -8.67 -3.55
N LEU A 733 -25.60 -7.74 -3.06
CA LEU A 733 -24.52 -8.05 -2.13
C LEU A 733 -24.69 -7.30 -0.82
N ASN A 734 -24.87 -8.04 0.27
CA ASN A 734 -24.91 -7.49 1.62
C ASN A 734 -23.51 -7.47 2.25
N VAL A 735 -22.99 -6.30 2.62
CA VAL A 735 -21.74 -6.21 3.38
C VAL A 735 -22.03 -6.41 4.86
N SER A 736 -22.03 -7.69 5.25
CA SER A 736 -22.13 -8.14 6.63
C SER A 736 -20.78 -7.95 7.36
N SER A 737 -20.49 -8.79 8.34
CA SER A 737 -19.30 -8.74 9.17
C SER A 737 -19.08 -10.13 9.74
N TYR A 738 -17.82 -10.55 9.91
CA TYR A 738 -17.47 -11.80 10.57
C TYR A 738 -18.13 -11.90 11.96
N PHE A 739 -18.21 -10.77 12.69
CA PHE A 739 -18.89 -10.69 13.98
C PHE A 739 -20.43 -10.79 13.93
N GLY A 740 -21.04 -10.94 12.74
CA GLY A 740 -22.43 -11.36 12.56
C GLY A 740 -22.60 -12.89 12.59
N GLY A 741 -21.51 -13.64 12.76
CA GLY A 741 -21.50 -15.09 12.73
C GLY A 741 -21.49 -15.66 11.31
N GLU A 742 -21.56 -16.98 11.25
CA GLU A 742 -21.48 -17.79 10.04
C GLU A 742 -22.72 -18.71 9.99
N LYS A 743 -22.95 -19.41 8.88
CA LYS A 743 -24.10 -20.32 8.76
C LYS A 743 -24.06 -21.37 9.88
N SER A 744 -25.19 -21.53 10.58
CA SER A 744 -25.33 -22.43 11.76
C SER A 744 -24.48 -22.08 12.98
N VAL A 745 -23.67 -21.01 12.94
CA VAL A 745 -22.69 -20.66 13.98
C VAL A 745 -22.83 -19.20 14.40
N ALA A 746 -23.29 -18.96 15.62
CA ALA A 746 -23.30 -17.63 16.20
C ALA A 746 -21.94 -17.28 16.81
N ILE A 747 -21.52 -16.03 16.63
CA ILE A 747 -20.31 -15.46 17.24
C ILE A 747 -20.74 -14.37 18.23
N PRO A 748 -20.40 -14.50 19.52
CA PRO A 748 -20.75 -13.49 20.50
C PRO A 748 -19.92 -12.22 20.28
N TYR A 749 -20.58 -11.06 20.29
CA TYR A 749 -19.90 -9.77 20.15
C TYR A 749 -20.27 -8.79 21.26
N PRO A 750 -19.72 -9.00 22.48
CA PRO A 750 -20.08 -8.20 23.65
C PRO A 750 -19.86 -6.70 23.47
N ASN A 751 -20.77 -5.93 24.07
CA ASN A 751 -20.96 -4.49 23.95
C ASN A 751 -21.48 -4.05 22.58
N ARG A 752 -21.92 -4.97 21.71
CA ARG A 752 -22.26 -4.72 20.30
C ARG A 752 -23.42 -5.58 19.81
N ALA A 753 -24.36 -5.91 20.69
CA ALA A 753 -25.46 -6.81 20.40
C ALA A 753 -26.34 -6.32 19.23
N ASP A 754 -26.69 -5.03 19.20
CA ASP A 754 -27.41 -4.37 18.11
C ASP A 754 -26.69 -4.51 16.76
N TYR A 755 -25.38 -4.25 16.74
CA TYR A 755 -24.56 -4.40 15.55
C TYR A 755 -24.49 -5.87 15.11
N ALA A 756 -24.20 -6.79 16.04
CA ALA A 756 -24.11 -8.22 15.75
C ALA A 756 -25.40 -8.77 15.16
N VAL A 757 -26.54 -8.40 15.74
CA VAL A 757 -27.88 -8.79 15.26
C VAL A 757 -28.15 -8.19 13.90
N SER A 758 -27.85 -6.91 13.67
CA SER A 758 -28.03 -6.31 12.34
C SER A 758 -27.19 -7.02 11.26
N LYS A 759 -25.94 -7.39 11.57
CA LYS A 759 -25.03 -8.08 10.63
C LYS A 759 -25.40 -9.55 10.43
N ALA A 760 -25.83 -10.23 11.48
CA ALA A 760 -26.42 -11.57 11.38
C ALA A 760 -27.68 -11.55 10.51
N GLY A 761 -28.55 -10.53 10.66
CA GLY A 761 -29.74 -10.35 9.84
C GLY A 761 -29.41 -10.15 8.36
N GLN A 762 -28.40 -9.35 8.03
CA GLN A 762 -27.93 -9.18 6.65
C GLN A 762 -27.52 -10.51 5.99
N ARG A 763 -26.86 -11.40 6.74
CA ARG A 763 -26.51 -12.76 6.31
C ARG A 763 -27.72 -13.69 6.27
N ALA A 764 -28.58 -13.64 7.29
CA ALA A 764 -29.76 -14.48 7.39
C ALA A 764 -30.77 -14.21 6.26
N MET A 765 -30.86 -12.96 5.78
CA MET A 765 -31.61 -12.62 4.57
C MET A 765 -31.04 -13.32 3.34
N VAL A 766 -29.72 -13.35 3.17
CA VAL A 766 -29.06 -14.08 2.06
C VAL A 766 -29.39 -15.57 2.14
N GLU A 767 -29.20 -16.18 3.31
CA GLU A 767 -29.46 -17.62 3.53
C GLU A 767 -30.92 -18.01 3.26
N SER A 768 -31.86 -17.15 3.65
CA SER A 768 -33.30 -17.48 3.63
C SER A 768 -34.01 -16.97 2.38
N PHE A 769 -33.58 -15.86 1.78
CA PHE A 769 -34.31 -15.18 0.71
C PHE A 769 -33.79 -15.53 -0.70
N ALA A 770 -32.59 -16.12 -0.83
CA ALA A 770 -32.01 -16.45 -2.13
C ALA A 770 -32.90 -17.32 -3.02
N ARG A 771 -33.63 -18.26 -2.41
CA ARG A 771 -34.60 -19.12 -3.12
C ARG A 771 -35.69 -18.32 -3.85
N PHE A 772 -36.13 -17.20 -3.29
CA PHE A 772 -37.21 -16.38 -3.85
C PHE A 772 -36.68 -15.33 -4.82
N MET A 773 -35.43 -14.91 -4.66
CA MET A 773 -34.77 -13.98 -5.56
C MET A 773 -34.35 -14.63 -6.89
N GLY A 774 -34.00 -15.92 -6.87
CA GLY A 774 -33.76 -16.68 -8.09
C GLY A 774 -35.02 -16.85 -8.97
N PRO A 775 -34.84 -17.30 -10.23
CA PRO A 775 -33.58 -17.63 -10.89
C PRO A 775 -32.78 -16.43 -11.41
N GLU A 776 -33.38 -15.23 -11.49
CA GLU A 776 -32.77 -14.08 -12.14
C GLU A 776 -31.73 -13.35 -11.25
N VAL A 777 -31.96 -13.33 -9.94
CA VAL A 777 -31.18 -12.49 -9.02
C VAL A 777 -30.32 -13.33 -8.09
N GLN A 778 -29.00 -13.13 -8.18
CA GLN A 778 -28.05 -13.62 -7.18
C GLN A 778 -28.15 -12.74 -5.94
N ILE A 779 -28.20 -13.34 -4.75
CA ILE A 779 -28.13 -12.61 -3.48
C ILE A 779 -27.10 -13.30 -2.59
N ASN A 780 -26.06 -12.57 -2.20
CA ASN A 780 -24.94 -13.07 -1.39
C ASN A 780 -24.54 -12.05 -0.33
N ALA A 781 -23.70 -12.45 0.62
CA ALA A 781 -23.06 -11.55 1.57
C ALA A 781 -21.53 -11.65 1.52
N ILE A 782 -20.85 -10.62 2.02
CA ILE A 782 -19.46 -10.71 2.47
C ILE A 782 -19.39 -10.48 3.98
N ALA A 783 -18.52 -11.20 4.66
CA ALA A 783 -18.31 -11.11 6.11
C ALA A 783 -16.82 -10.83 6.44
N PRO A 784 -16.32 -9.63 6.14
CA PRO A 784 -14.97 -9.25 6.53
C PRO A 784 -14.83 -9.17 8.06
N GLY A 785 -13.60 -9.40 8.55
CA GLY A 785 -13.22 -9.14 9.93
C GLY A 785 -12.82 -7.68 10.14
N PRO A 786 -11.84 -7.40 11.02
CA PRO A 786 -11.18 -6.11 11.06
C PRO A 786 -10.44 -5.84 9.75
N VAL A 787 -10.70 -4.68 9.16
CA VAL A 787 -10.14 -4.25 7.87
C VAL A 787 -9.21 -3.08 8.09
N ASP A 788 -7.96 -3.18 7.62
CA ASP A 788 -6.97 -2.13 7.76
C ASP A 788 -7.24 -0.98 6.79
N GLY A 789 -7.29 0.23 7.34
CA GLY A 789 -7.70 1.46 6.67
C GLY A 789 -7.89 2.60 7.67
N ASP A 790 -8.25 3.77 7.16
CA ASP A 790 -8.34 5.01 7.94
C ASP A 790 -9.28 4.90 9.14
N ARG A 791 -10.40 4.20 8.98
CA ARG A 791 -11.36 3.99 10.07
C ARG A 791 -10.77 3.15 11.21
N LEU A 792 -9.99 2.12 10.89
CA LEU A 792 -9.37 1.26 11.89
C LEU A 792 -8.24 1.97 12.64
N ARG A 793 -7.39 2.71 11.89
CA ARG A 793 -6.23 3.44 12.40
C ARG A 793 -6.62 4.70 13.19
N GLY A 794 -7.68 5.38 12.75
CA GLY A 794 -8.08 6.70 13.20
C GLY A 794 -7.41 7.81 12.39
N THR A 795 -8.09 8.94 12.22
CA THR A 795 -7.60 10.10 11.46
C THR A 795 -7.78 11.39 12.26
N GLY A 796 -6.77 12.26 12.23
CA GLY A 796 -6.73 13.49 13.02
C GLY A 796 -6.90 13.21 14.52
N GLU A 797 -7.89 13.86 15.14
CA GLU A 797 -8.20 13.68 16.57
C GLU A 797 -9.09 12.46 16.87
N ARG A 798 -9.61 11.77 15.84
CA ARG A 798 -10.50 10.62 16.04
C ARG A 798 -9.69 9.36 16.38
N PRO A 799 -9.90 8.75 17.56
CA PRO A 799 -9.16 7.55 17.94
C PRO A 799 -9.53 6.37 17.04
N GLY A 800 -8.53 5.56 16.66
CA GLY A 800 -8.76 4.30 15.94
C GLY A 800 -9.66 3.32 16.71
N LEU A 801 -10.28 2.39 15.98
CA LEU A 801 -11.29 1.48 16.54
C LEU A 801 -10.76 0.63 17.71
N PHE A 802 -9.50 0.20 17.69
CA PHE A 802 -8.92 -0.54 18.82
C PHE A 802 -8.78 0.31 20.07
N LYS A 803 -8.41 1.59 19.94
CA LYS A 803 -8.33 2.54 21.08
C LYS A 803 -9.72 2.84 21.62
N ARG A 804 -10.69 3.09 20.73
CA ARG A 804 -12.10 3.28 21.09
C ARG A 804 -12.64 2.06 21.87
N ARG A 805 -12.37 0.84 21.39
CA ARG A 805 -12.74 -0.40 22.07
C ARG A 805 -12.00 -0.60 23.40
N GLY A 806 -10.72 -0.24 23.47
CA GLY A 806 -9.94 -0.29 24.71
C GLY A 806 -10.53 0.60 25.80
N ARG A 807 -10.95 1.82 25.45
CA ARG A 807 -11.66 2.74 26.37
C ARG A 807 -12.99 2.14 26.86
N LEU A 808 -13.82 1.64 25.95
CA LEU A 808 -15.11 1.02 26.29
C LEU A 808 -14.96 -0.19 27.21
N ILE A 809 -13.92 -1.01 27.02
CA ILE A 809 -13.62 -2.15 27.90
C ILE A 809 -13.34 -1.68 29.33
N LEU A 810 -12.56 -0.61 29.50
CA LEU A 810 -12.23 -0.05 30.81
C LEU A 810 -13.46 0.54 31.51
N GLU A 811 -14.26 1.32 30.77
CA GLU A 811 -15.51 1.91 31.26
C GLU A 811 -16.50 0.83 31.72
N ASN A 812 -16.74 -0.19 30.89
CA ASN A 812 -17.64 -1.30 31.23
C ASN A 812 -17.10 -2.16 32.37
N LYS A 813 -15.78 -2.40 32.43
CA LYS A 813 -15.17 -3.11 33.57
C LYS A 813 -15.41 -2.34 34.87
N ARG A 814 -15.15 -1.04 34.88
CA ARG A 814 -15.38 -0.19 36.07
C ARG A 814 -16.86 -0.17 36.48
N LEU A 815 -17.77 0.01 35.52
CA LEU A 815 -19.21 -0.01 35.76
C LEU A 815 -19.66 -1.36 36.35
N ASN A 816 -19.20 -2.48 35.79
CA ASN A 816 -19.52 -3.82 36.27
C ASN A 816 -18.98 -4.07 37.69
N ASP A 817 -17.75 -3.65 37.97
CA ASP A 817 -17.13 -3.79 39.29
C ASP A 817 -17.88 -3.00 40.37
N VAL A 818 -18.24 -1.74 40.07
CA VAL A 818 -19.03 -0.89 40.98
C VAL A 818 -20.42 -1.46 41.20
N HIS A 819 -21.12 -1.82 40.12
CA HIS A 819 -22.44 -2.44 40.20
C HIS A 819 -22.40 -3.74 41.01
N ALA A 820 -21.41 -4.60 40.77
CA ALA A 820 -21.24 -5.85 41.51
C ALA A 820 -21.03 -5.63 43.01
N ALA A 821 -20.19 -4.67 43.40
CA ALA A 821 -19.96 -4.34 44.81
C ALA A 821 -21.24 -3.81 45.47
N LEU A 822 -21.99 -2.96 44.77
CA LEU A 822 -23.25 -2.40 45.23
C LEU A 822 -24.32 -3.49 45.43
N ILE A 823 -24.55 -4.33 44.42
CA ILE A 823 -25.50 -5.45 44.50
C ILE A 823 -25.09 -6.45 45.58
N THR A 824 -23.80 -6.71 45.77
CA THR A 824 -23.32 -7.60 46.85
C THR A 824 -23.63 -7.02 48.24
N ALA A 825 -23.46 -5.70 48.41
CA ALA A 825 -23.83 -5.03 49.65
C ALA A 825 -25.36 -5.03 49.89
N LEU A 826 -26.16 -4.83 48.85
CA LEU A 826 -27.63 -4.93 48.91
C LEU A 826 -28.07 -6.35 49.32
N ARG A 827 -27.46 -7.39 48.75
CA ARG A 827 -27.70 -8.81 49.13
C ARG A 827 -27.35 -9.08 50.61
N GLY A 828 -26.43 -8.30 51.18
CA GLY A 828 -26.07 -8.33 52.60
C GLY A 828 -27.03 -7.55 53.52
N GLY A 829 -28.13 -7.01 52.99
CA GLY A 829 -29.17 -6.31 53.76
C GLY A 829 -28.96 -4.80 53.95
N GLN A 830 -27.97 -4.19 53.29
CA GLN A 830 -27.74 -2.75 53.35
C GLN A 830 -28.69 -2.00 52.40
N PRO A 831 -29.47 -1.00 52.85
CA PRO A 831 -30.40 -0.30 51.97
C PRO A 831 -29.68 0.67 51.02
N LEU A 832 -30.26 0.85 49.82
CA LEU A 832 -29.68 1.70 48.77
C LEU A 832 -29.51 3.17 49.21
N THR A 833 -30.39 3.65 50.10
CA THR A 833 -30.33 4.99 50.72
C THR A 833 -29.06 5.23 51.52
N THR A 834 -28.41 4.17 52.03
CA THR A 834 -27.14 4.27 52.75
C THR A 834 -25.95 4.08 51.81
N LEU A 835 -26.10 3.26 50.77
CA LEU A 835 -25.01 2.91 49.85
C LEU A 835 -24.71 4.00 48.83
N LEU A 836 -25.75 4.64 48.26
CA LEU A 836 -25.56 5.66 47.23
C LEU A 836 -24.76 6.87 47.74
N PRO A 837 -25.05 7.47 48.92
CA PRO A 837 -24.24 8.59 49.42
C PRO A 837 -22.75 8.26 49.60
N LEU A 838 -22.44 7.04 50.04
CA LEU A 838 -21.06 6.57 50.18
C LEU A 838 -20.35 6.46 48.83
N LEU A 839 -21.08 6.05 47.79
CA LEU A 839 -20.57 5.94 46.42
C LEU A 839 -20.39 7.31 45.77
N LEU A 840 -21.36 8.22 45.96
CA LEU A 840 -21.40 9.56 45.35
C LEU A 840 -20.40 10.54 45.96
N ALA A 841 -19.91 10.27 47.18
CA ALA A 841 -18.72 10.94 47.71
C ALA A 841 -17.49 10.76 46.79
N ASN A 842 -17.47 9.67 46.00
CA ASN A 842 -16.57 9.41 44.88
C ASN A 842 -15.07 9.47 45.20
N ASP A 843 -14.66 9.28 46.45
CA ASP A 843 -13.26 9.24 46.86
C ASP A 843 -12.85 7.81 47.24
N VAL A 844 -11.96 7.23 46.43
CA VAL A 844 -11.48 5.86 46.59
C VAL A 844 -10.78 5.65 47.94
N GLN A 845 -9.94 6.58 48.39
CA GLN A 845 -9.23 6.41 49.66
C GLN A 845 -10.15 6.58 50.86
N ALA A 846 -11.06 7.53 50.79
CA ALA A 846 -12.05 7.76 51.84
C ALA A 846 -12.96 6.53 52.00
N ILE A 847 -13.41 5.93 50.89
CA ILE A 847 -14.21 4.70 50.91
C ILE A 847 -13.41 3.53 51.49
N ALA A 848 -12.16 3.34 51.06
CA ALA A 848 -11.31 2.25 51.55
C ALA A 848 -11.08 2.30 53.08
N LYS A 849 -10.89 3.51 53.64
CA LYS A 849 -10.63 3.71 55.08
C LYS A 849 -11.89 3.82 55.95
N ASN A 850 -13.08 3.91 55.35
CA ASN A 850 -14.31 4.11 56.09
C ASN A 850 -14.84 2.78 56.67
N GLU A 851 -14.70 2.58 57.98
CA GLU A 851 -15.20 1.37 58.67
C GLU A 851 -16.72 1.14 58.51
N LYS A 852 -17.49 2.21 58.26
CA LYS A 852 -18.94 2.14 58.01
C LYS A 852 -19.28 1.76 56.57
N ALA A 853 -18.33 1.84 55.63
CA ALA A 853 -18.54 1.39 54.27
C ALA A 853 -18.59 -0.15 54.23
N PRO A 854 -19.57 -0.77 53.54
CA PRO A 854 -19.65 -2.22 53.40
C PRO A 854 -18.37 -2.82 52.82
N LYS A 855 -18.01 -4.02 53.31
CA LYS A 855 -16.80 -4.73 52.88
C LYS A 855 -16.65 -4.82 51.35
N PRO A 856 -17.68 -5.18 50.54
CA PRO A 856 -17.54 -5.22 49.08
C PRO A 856 -17.11 -3.90 48.43
N LEU A 857 -17.55 -2.75 48.96
CA LEU A 857 -17.17 -1.44 48.46
C LEU A 857 -15.75 -1.05 48.89
N ARG A 858 -15.33 -1.41 50.11
CA ARG A 858 -13.94 -1.23 50.56
C ARG A 858 -12.96 -2.06 49.74
N ASP A 859 -13.26 -3.36 49.57
CA ASP A 859 -12.42 -4.29 48.79
C ASP A 859 -12.30 -3.82 47.32
N LEU A 860 -13.35 -3.23 46.75
CA LEU A 860 -13.28 -2.61 45.43
C LEU A 860 -12.38 -1.37 45.43
N ALA A 861 -12.55 -0.47 46.40
CA ALA A 861 -11.76 0.76 46.49
C ALA A 861 -10.27 0.46 46.68
N GLU A 862 -9.91 -0.48 47.56
CA GLU A 862 -8.53 -0.93 47.76
C GLU A 862 -7.91 -1.49 46.48
N ARG A 863 -8.67 -2.32 45.74
CA ARG A 863 -8.22 -2.89 44.47
C ARG A 863 -8.05 -1.84 43.38
N VAL A 864 -9.01 -0.92 43.24
CA VAL A 864 -8.92 0.20 42.29
C VAL A 864 -7.70 1.06 42.60
N TRP A 865 -7.43 1.34 43.87
CA TRP A 865 -6.24 2.06 44.30
C TRP A 865 -4.95 1.31 43.96
N ALA A 866 -4.91 -0.01 44.12
CA ALA A 866 -3.74 -0.82 43.81
C ALA A 866 -3.46 -0.97 42.30
N GLU A 867 -4.50 -1.22 41.49
CA GLU A 867 -4.38 -1.61 40.08
C GLU A 867 -4.40 -0.43 39.09
N SER A 868 -4.89 0.76 39.48
CA SER A 868 -4.99 1.92 38.59
C SER A 868 -3.65 2.66 38.44
N ASP A 869 -3.42 3.27 37.28
CA ASP A 869 -2.22 4.06 37.01
C ASP A 869 -2.13 5.24 38.01
N PRO A 870 -0.93 5.56 38.54
CA PRO A 870 -0.74 6.65 39.52
C PRO A 870 -1.24 8.02 39.04
N ASP A 871 -1.10 8.29 37.74
CA ASP A 871 -1.40 9.59 37.14
C ASP A 871 -2.85 9.73 36.62
N GLY A 872 -3.68 8.68 36.76
CA GLY A 872 -5.05 8.67 36.25
C GLY A 872 -6.10 9.04 37.30
N ALA A 873 -7.08 9.86 36.93
CA ALA A 873 -8.19 10.21 37.83
C ALA A 873 -8.98 8.97 38.29
N SER A 874 -9.06 7.92 37.46
CA SER A 874 -9.69 6.64 37.80
C SER A 874 -9.09 5.94 39.03
N ARG A 875 -7.91 6.36 39.50
CA ARG A 875 -7.29 5.86 40.73
C ARG A 875 -7.89 6.49 41.99
N ALA A 876 -8.18 7.79 41.92
CA ALA A 876 -8.73 8.55 43.04
C ALA A 876 -10.27 8.52 43.08
N PHE A 877 -10.91 8.33 41.92
CA PHE A 877 -12.37 8.38 41.77
C PHE A 877 -12.91 7.05 41.25
N LEU A 878 -14.03 6.59 41.81
CA LEU A 878 -14.70 5.36 41.36
C LEU A 878 -15.47 5.59 40.06
N LEU A 879 -16.09 6.76 39.92
CA LEU A 879 -17.02 7.11 38.85
C LEU A 879 -16.60 8.42 38.16
N ASN A 880 -16.83 8.50 36.86
CA ASN A 880 -17.11 9.75 36.18
C ASN A 880 -18.63 9.85 35.93
N GLN A 881 -19.09 11.01 35.42
CA GLN A 881 -20.54 11.23 35.25
C GLN A 881 -21.18 10.21 34.31
N ALA A 882 -20.49 9.81 33.23
CA ALA A 882 -21.00 8.82 32.28
C ALA A 882 -21.21 7.44 32.93
N ILE A 883 -20.27 6.97 33.77
CA ILE A 883 -20.42 5.70 34.50
C ILE A 883 -21.51 5.81 35.57
N ALA A 884 -21.63 6.97 36.24
CA ALA A 884 -22.68 7.21 37.23
C ALA A 884 -24.09 7.16 36.62
N ASP A 885 -24.30 7.83 35.48
CA ASP A 885 -25.57 7.82 34.74
C ASP A 885 -25.95 6.37 34.32
N LYS A 886 -24.99 5.59 33.80
CA LYS A 886 -25.23 4.18 33.44
C LYS A 886 -25.55 3.31 34.67
N LEU A 887 -24.85 3.51 35.78
CA LEU A 887 -25.14 2.78 37.03
C LEU A 887 -26.56 3.07 37.52
N PHE A 888 -26.99 4.33 37.47
CA PHE A 888 -28.36 4.71 37.81
C PHE A 888 -29.37 3.99 36.91
N ASN A 889 -29.15 4.00 35.60
CA ASN A 889 -30.02 3.32 34.64
C ASN A 889 -30.12 1.81 34.91
N ARG A 890 -29.03 1.14 35.30
CA ARG A 890 -29.07 -0.28 35.71
C ARG A 890 -29.93 -0.49 36.95
N LEU A 891 -29.82 0.38 37.95
CA LEU A 891 -30.61 0.28 39.18
C LEU A 891 -32.11 0.53 38.91
N GLN A 892 -32.41 1.50 38.05
CA GLN A 892 -33.78 1.79 37.63
C GLN A 892 -34.37 0.65 36.80
N LEU A 893 -33.67 0.22 35.74
CA LEU A 893 -34.13 -0.85 34.87
C LEU A 893 -34.28 -2.18 35.62
N GLY A 894 -33.37 -2.49 36.55
CA GLY A 894 -33.43 -3.67 37.41
C GLY A 894 -34.45 -3.60 38.55
N GLY A 895 -35.23 -2.51 38.65
CA GLY A 895 -36.33 -2.39 39.59
C GLY A 895 -35.94 -2.11 41.04
N TYR A 896 -34.69 -1.70 41.30
CA TYR A 896 -34.16 -1.48 42.65
C TYR A 896 -34.80 -0.28 43.38
N PHE A 897 -35.47 0.61 42.64
CA PHE A 897 -36.21 1.74 43.18
C PHE A 897 -37.73 1.49 43.33
N LEU A 898 -38.28 0.41 42.77
CA LEU A 898 -39.74 0.24 42.65
C LEU A 898 -40.46 0.17 44.01
N ASN A 899 -39.91 -0.57 44.97
CA ASN A 899 -40.51 -0.71 46.30
C ASN A 899 -40.45 0.58 47.14
N ALA A 900 -39.43 1.42 46.93
CA ALA A 900 -39.33 2.73 47.58
C ALA A 900 -40.41 3.70 47.04
N HIS A 901 -40.71 3.63 45.74
CA HIS A 901 -41.77 4.42 45.11
C HIS A 901 -43.18 3.93 45.50
N ALA A 902 -43.39 2.62 45.59
CA ALA A 902 -44.67 2.02 46.00
C ALA A 902 -45.04 2.31 47.48
N ALA A 903 -44.04 2.33 48.38
CA ALA A 903 -44.22 2.70 49.79
C ALA A 903 -44.57 4.20 50.01
N LEU A 904 -44.21 5.07 49.05
CA LEU A 904 -44.57 6.49 49.07
C LEU A 904 -45.98 6.74 48.49
N ALA A 905 -46.36 6.01 47.43
CA ALA A 905 -47.68 6.12 46.80
C ALA A 905 -48.83 5.62 47.71
N SER A 906 -48.53 4.79 48.71
CA SER A 906 -49.50 4.22 49.66
C SER A 906 -49.72 5.06 50.93
N ASN A 907 -48.91 6.09 51.18
CA ASN A 907 -49.06 7.00 52.31
C ASN A 907 -49.83 8.27 51.88
N GLY A 908 -51.16 8.19 51.91
CA GLY A 908 -52.09 9.21 51.40
C GLY A 908 -52.21 10.52 52.19
N ASN A 909 -51.11 11.21 52.52
CA ASN A 909 -51.16 12.58 53.04
C ASN A 909 -50.60 13.56 52.01
N GLY A 910 -51.43 14.51 51.58
CA GLY A 910 -51.14 15.54 50.56
C GLY A 910 -50.10 16.59 50.95
N ALA A 911 -48.89 16.16 51.29
CA ALA A 911 -47.70 16.98 51.28
C ALA A 911 -46.98 16.78 49.94
N ALA A 912 -46.41 17.86 49.39
CA ALA A 912 -45.78 17.94 48.08
C ALA A 912 -45.06 16.64 47.68
N SER A 913 -45.39 16.13 46.48
CA SER A 913 -44.64 15.09 45.80
C SER A 913 -43.14 15.38 45.98
N PRO A 914 -42.31 14.45 46.50
CA PRO A 914 -40.89 14.59 46.31
C PRO A 914 -40.70 14.73 44.80
N ALA A 915 -39.88 15.69 44.36
CA ALA A 915 -39.44 15.73 42.98
C ALA A 915 -39.00 14.32 42.57
N PRO A 916 -39.28 13.87 41.32
CA PRO A 916 -38.71 12.62 40.83
C PRO A 916 -37.23 12.63 41.23
N MET A 917 -36.75 11.59 41.91
CA MET A 917 -35.31 11.45 42.20
C MET A 917 -34.62 11.82 40.89
N ASP A 918 -33.85 12.93 40.90
CA ASP A 918 -33.43 13.61 39.67
C ASP A 918 -32.96 12.57 38.66
N SER A 919 -33.30 12.75 37.39
CA SER A 919 -33.06 11.78 36.30
C SER A 919 -31.60 11.30 36.13
N LYS A 920 -30.68 11.74 36.99
CA LYS A 920 -29.25 11.44 37.04
C LYS A 920 -28.71 11.43 38.46
N LEU A 921 -27.69 10.61 38.71
CA LEU A 921 -26.89 10.65 39.94
C LEU A 921 -25.84 11.76 39.82
N GLU A 922 -25.99 12.85 40.58
CA GLU A 922 -24.99 13.92 40.61
C GLU A 922 -23.81 13.55 41.53
N LEU A 923 -22.58 13.67 41.01
CA LEU A 923 -21.37 13.38 41.77
C LEU A 923 -21.03 14.55 42.69
N ALA A 924 -20.73 14.26 43.97
CA ALA A 924 -20.32 15.30 44.91
C ALA A 924 -18.96 15.93 44.54
N THR A 925 -18.09 15.16 43.88
CA THR A 925 -16.83 15.63 43.31
C THR A 925 -16.65 15.07 41.90
N HIS A 926 -16.45 15.95 40.93
CA HIS A 926 -16.19 15.56 39.55
C HIS A 926 -14.70 15.23 39.35
N PRO A 927 -14.36 14.08 38.76
CA PRO A 927 -12.97 13.75 38.45
C PRO A 927 -12.43 14.65 37.34
N PRO A 928 -11.12 14.97 37.35
CA PRO A 928 -10.48 15.62 36.20
C PRO A 928 -10.42 14.67 34.99
N GLU A 929 -10.48 15.23 33.78
CA GLU A 929 -10.29 14.49 32.53
C GLU A 929 -8.80 14.50 32.11
N PRO A 930 -8.29 13.44 31.47
CA PRO A 930 -9.00 12.20 31.12
C PRO A 930 -9.18 11.25 32.32
N PHE A 931 -10.37 10.64 32.45
CA PHE A 931 -10.66 9.71 33.57
C PHE A 931 -9.70 8.50 33.58
N PHE A 932 -9.55 7.82 32.44
CA PHE A 932 -8.54 6.77 32.23
C PHE A 932 -7.35 7.33 31.46
N THR A 933 -6.12 6.90 31.82
CA THR A 933 -4.92 7.39 31.13
C THR A 933 -4.83 6.84 29.70
N ALA A 934 -4.16 7.59 28.81
CA ALA A 934 -3.87 7.10 27.46
C ALA A 934 -3.08 5.78 27.49
N ARG A 935 -2.17 5.61 28.46
CA ARG A 935 -1.41 4.37 28.67
C ARG A 935 -2.32 3.18 28.99
N GLN A 936 -3.32 3.34 29.84
CA GLN A 936 -4.31 2.29 30.14
C GLN A 936 -5.08 1.89 28.89
N ILE A 937 -5.58 2.87 28.13
CA ILE A 937 -6.34 2.65 26.89
C ILE A 937 -5.47 1.90 25.87
N ASP A 938 -4.22 2.32 25.69
CA ASP A 938 -3.29 1.68 24.76
C ASP A 938 -2.93 0.24 25.17
N ARG A 939 -2.85 -0.08 26.48
CA ARG A 939 -2.66 -1.47 26.95
C ARG A 939 -3.84 -2.37 26.57
N GLU A 940 -5.07 -1.91 26.75
CA GLU A 940 -6.26 -2.69 26.35
C GLU A 940 -6.41 -2.77 24.83
N ALA A 941 -6.16 -1.68 24.11
CA ALA A 941 -6.18 -1.66 22.65
C ALA A 941 -5.17 -2.66 22.05
N ARG A 942 -3.97 -2.77 22.64
CA ARG A 942 -2.95 -3.74 22.23
C ARG A 942 -3.43 -5.17 22.40
N LYS A 943 -4.04 -5.52 23.54
CA LYS A 943 -4.61 -6.87 23.77
C LYS A 943 -5.68 -7.22 22.73
N VAL A 944 -6.55 -6.27 22.39
CA VAL A 944 -7.57 -6.48 21.34
C VAL A 944 -6.90 -6.72 19.98
N ARG A 945 -5.91 -5.89 19.61
CA ARG A 945 -5.19 -6.02 18.35
C ARG A 945 -4.45 -7.35 18.24
N GLU A 946 -3.66 -7.71 19.25
CA GLU A 946 -2.90 -8.97 19.30
C GLU A 946 -3.82 -10.18 19.30
N GLY A 947 -4.93 -10.13 20.04
CA GLY A 947 -5.95 -11.17 20.01
C GLY A 947 -6.54 -11.39 18.62
N VAL A 948 -6.89 -10.31 17.91
CA VAL A 948 -7.36 -10.41 16.51
C VAL A 948 -6.28 -10.99 15.61
N LEU A 949 -5.05 -10.46 15.65
CA LEU A 949 -3.95 -10.95 14.81
C LEU A 949 -3.64 -12.43 15.05
N GLY A 950 -3.72 -12.88 16.31
CA GLY A 950 -3.55 -14.29 16.66
C GLY A 950 -4.58 -15.21 15.99
N MET A 951 -5.81 -14.73 15.79
CA MET A 951 -6.92 -15.47 15.17
C MET A 951 -6.89 -15.46 13.63
N LEU A 952 -6.03 -14.66 12.99
CA LEU A 952 -5.92 -14.61 11.53
C LEU A 952 -4.98 -15.72 11.03
N GLN A 953 -5.46 -16.55 10.11
CA GLN A 953 -4.63 -17.55 9.44
C GLN A 953 -3.55 -16.90 8.56
N LEU A 954 -3.89 -15.80 7.85
CA LEU A 954 -2.95 -15.09 6.98
C LEU A 954 -2.02 -14.13 7.74
N LYS A 955 -2.12 -14.07 9.07
CA LYS A 955 -1.28 -13.25 9.97
C LYS A 955 -1.24 -11.74 9.69
N ARG A 956 -2.07 -11.26 8.77
CA ARG A 956 -2.28 -9.83 8.47
C ARG A 956 -3.77 -9.54 8.34
N MET A 957 -4.17 -8.34 8.78
CA MET A 957 -5.53 -7.84 8.51
C MET A 957 -5.64 -7.52 7.01
N PRO A 958 -6.74 -7.91 6.34
CA PRO A 958 -6.97 -7.49 4.97
C PRO A 958 -7.15 -5.96 4.94
N THR A 959 -6.63 -5.32 3.90
CA THR A 959 -6.84 -3.89 3.67
C THR A 959 -8.22 -3.62 3.05
N GLU A 960 -8.68 -2.36 3.07
CA GLU A 960 -9.92 -1.97 2.37
C GLU A 960 -9.89 -2.35 0.88
N ILE A 961 -8.73 -2.21 0.22
CA ILE A 961 -8.55 -2.61 -1.17
C ILE A 961 -8.53 -4.12 -1.37
N ASP A 962 -8.00 -4.91 -0.42
CA ASP A 962 -8.06 -6.38 -0.47
C ASP A 962 -9.50 -6.88 -0.45
N VAL A 963 -10.32 -6.33 0.47
CA VAL A 963 -11.74 -6.69 0.59
C VAL A 963 -12.54 -6.24 -0.63
N ALA A 964 -12.29 -5.01 -1.12
CA ALA A 964 -12.95 -4.50 -2.30
C ALA A 964 -12.62 -5.31 -3.56
N ARG A 965 -11.35 -5.68 -3.74
CA ARG A 965 -10.90 -6.50 -4.86
C ARG A 965 -11.53 -7.89 -4.83
N ALA A 966 -11.55 -8.55 -3.68
CA ALA A 966 -12.24 -9.84 -3.52
C ALA A 966 -13.73 -9.71 -3.89
N THR A 967 -14.37 -8.62 -3.43
CA THR A 967 -15.78 -8.33 -3.71
C THR A 967 -16.07 -8.18 -5.21
N VAL A 968 -15.23 -7.45 -5.94
CA VAL A 968 -15.34 -7.28 -7.39
C VAL A 968 -15.26 -8.63 -8.10
N TYR A 969 -14.31 -9.50 -7.71
CA TYR A 969 -14.24 -10.85 -8.26
C TYR A 969 -15.48 -11.70 -7.95
N TYR A 970 -16.02 -11.62 -6.72
CA TYR A 970 -17.24 -12.35 -6.35
C TYR A 970 -18.48 -11.89 -7.13
N LEU A 971 -18.56 -10.60 -7.49
CA LEU A 971 -19.64 -10.04 -8.31
C LEU A 971 -19.59 -10.49 -9.77
N ALA A 972 -18.44 -10.99 -10.23
CA ALA A 972 -18.26 -11.46 -11.61
C ALA A 972 -18.70 -12.93 -11.77
N ASP A 973 -18.81 -13.67 -10.66
CA ASP A 973 -19.24 -15.06 -10.67
C ASP A 973 -20.75 -15.17 -10.96
N PRO A 974 -21.17 -15.94 -11.97
CA PRO A 974 -22.58 -16.09 -12.33
C PRO A 974 -23.28 -17.28 -11.66
N VAL A 975 -22.64 -17.99 -10.73
CA VAL A 975 -23.09 -19.31 -10.25
C VAL A 975 -23.52 -19.29 -8.78
N VAL A 976 -22.85 -18.50 -7.94
CA VAL A 976 -23.04 -18.53 -6.48
C VAL A 976 -24.22 -17.64 -6.08
N SER A 977 -25.15 -18.19 -5.28
CA SER A 977 -26.27 -17.46 -4.67
C SER A 977 -26.62 -18.10 -3.33
N GLY A 978 -27.03 -17.30 -2.34
CA GLY A 978 -27.37 -17.76 -0.99
C GLY A 978 -26.16 -17.99 -0.07
N GLU A 979 -24.99 -17.48 -0.43
CA GLU A 979 -23.73 -17.73 0.29
C GLU A 979 -23.14 -16.47 0.93
N THR A 980 -22.25 -16.68 1.91
CA THR A 980 -21.46 -15.61 2.54
C THR A 980 -19.98 -15.83 2.27
N PHE A 981 -19.31 -14.89 1.60
CA PHE A 981 -17.87 -14.94 1.38
C PHE A 981 -17.10 -14.33 2.56
N HIS A 982 -15.90 -14.84 2.84
CA HIS A 982 -15.10 -14.44 4.02
C HIS A 982 -13.75 -13.80 3.65
N PRO A 983 -13.72 -12.57 3.08
CA PRO A 983 -12.47 -11.84 2.83
C PRO A 983 -11.91 -11.24 4.14
N SER A 984 -11.58 -12.10 5.11
CA SER A 984 -11.32 -11.72 6.51
C SER A 984 -9.86 -11.82 6.94
N GLY A 985 -8.95 -12.25 6.06
CA GLY A 985 -7.59 -12.64 6.45
C GLY A 985 -7.51 -14.07 7.02
N GLY A 986 -8.54 -14.89 6.77
CA GLY A 986 -8.69 -16.21 7.37
C GLY A 986 -8.95 -16.11 8.88
N LEU A 987 -9.83 -15.19 9.29
CA LEU A 987 -10.22 -15.02 10.68
C LEU A 987 -10.96 -16.27 11.17
N ASN A 988 -10.43 -16.91 12.22
CA ASN A 988 -11.01 -18.10 12.83
C ASN A 988 -11.21 -17.88 14.33
N PHE A 989 -12.46 -17.81 14.76
CA PHE A 989 -12.82 -17.55 16.15
C PHE A 989 -13.22 -18.86 16.87
N GLU A 990 -12.38 -19.35 17.78
CA GLU A 990 -12.55 -20.67 18.42
C GLU A 990 -13.81 -20.83 19.29
N ARG A 991 -14.40 -19.73 19.80
CA ARG A 991 -15.62 -19.77 20.62
C ARG A 991 -16.86 -19.61 19.72
N THR A 992 -17.15 -20.65 18.95
CA THR A 992 -18.36 -20.78 18.11
C THR A 992 -19.51 -21.39 18.91
N VAL A 993 -20.71 -20.78 18.86
CA VAL A 993 -21.93 -21.36 19.43
C VAL A 993 -22.78 -21.90 18.29
N THR A 994 -22.88 -23.22 18.21
CA THR A 994 -23.62 -23.91 17.15
C THR A 994 -25.08 -24.07 17.53
N GLU A 995 -25.99 -23.90 16.56
CA GLU A 995 -27.37 -24.38 16.70
C GLU A 995 -27.36 -25.90 16.91
N GLY A 996 -28.21 -26.42 17.79
CA GLY A 996 -28.35 -27.86 18.02
C GLY A 996 -29.80 -28.29 18.17
N GLU A 997 -30.09 -29.55 17.87
CA GLU A 997 -31.40 -30.15 18.17
C GLU A 997 -31.47 -30.61 19.63
N LEU A 998 -32.68 -30.66 20.18
CA LEU A 998 -32.89 -31.08 21.56
C LEU A 998 -32.36 -32.50 21.82
N PHE A 999 -31.33 -32.60 22.66
CA PHE A 999 -30.69 -33.86 23.06
C PHE A 999 -30.86 -34.15 24.56
N GLY A 1000 -32.09 -34.06 25.10
CA GLY A 1000 -32.35 -34.53 26.46
C GLY A 1000 -33.50 -33.85 27.18
N LYS A 1001 -33.62 -34.14 28.47
CA LYS A 1001 -34.63 -33.58 29.37
C LYS A 1001 -33.98 -33.08 30.66
N ALA A 1002 -34.63 -32.13 31.33
CA ALA A 1002 -34.23 -31.69 32.66
C ALA A 1002 -34.24 -32.88 33.64
N SER A 1003 -33.28 -32.93 34.57
CA SER A 1003 -33.28 -33.95 35.62
C SER A 1003 -34.38 -33.69 36.64
N ALA A 1004 -34.90 -34.74 37.28
CA ALA A 1004 -35.94 -34.61 38.31
C ALA A 1004 -35.51 -33.66 39.45
N GLY A 1005 -34.21 -33.65 39.81
CA GLY A 1005 -33.66 -32.72 40.80
C GLY A 1005 -33.67 -31.26 40.34
N ALA A 1006 -33.47 -30.99 39.04
CA ALA A 1006 -33.56 -29.63 38.51
C ALA A 1006 -35.01 -29.12 38.46
N ILE A 1007 -35.95 -30.00 38.08
CA ILE A 1007 -37.39 -29.71 38.10
C ILE A 1007 -37.87 -29.46 39.54
N GLY A 1008 -37.45 -30.28 40.51
CA GLY A 1008 -37.83 -30.11 41.91
C GLY A 1008 -37.41 -28.76 42.52
N ARG A 1009 -36.38 -28.10 41.96
CA ARG A 1009 -35.99 -26.74 42.38
C ARG A 1009 -36.94 -25.64 41.90
N LEU A 1010 -37.86 -25.93 41.00
CA LEU A 1010 -38.89 -24.99 40.53
C LEU A 1010 -40.08 -24.87 41.49
N LYS A 1011 -40.24 -25.82 42.41
CA LYS A 1011 -41.35 -25.87 43.35
C LYS A 1011 -41.47 -24.57 44.15
N GLY A 1012 -42.66 -23.96 44.12
CA GLY A 1012 -42.94 -22.71 44.83
C GLY A 1012 -42.36 -21.43 44.20
N ILE A 1013 -41.62 -21.51 43.10
CA ILE A 1013 -41.05 -20.33 42.40
C ILE A 1013 -42.15 -19.60 41.60
N THR A 1014 -41.99 -18.29 41.39
CA THR A 1014 -42.83 -17.52 40.44
C THR A 1014 -42.21 -17.55 39.05
N VAL A 1015 -42.98 -17.96 38.04
CA VAL A 1015 -42.58 -18.04 36.63
C VAL A 1015 -43.24 -16.92 35.84
N TYR A 1016 -42.50 -16.24 34.98
CA TYR A 1016 -43.07 -15.29 34.04
C TYR A 1016 -43.12 -15.90 32.65
N ILE A 1017 -44.28 -15.80 31.99
CA ILE A 1017 -44.47 -16.21 30.60
C ILE A 1017 -44.95 -14.98 29.85
N ILE A 1018 -44.20 -14.58 28.83
CA ILE A 1018 -44.50 -13.42 27.99
C ILE A 1018 -44.91 -13.97 26.62
N GLY A 1019 -46.16 -13.77 26.23
CA GLY A 1019 -46.66 -14.38 25.00
C GLY A 1019 -48.16 -14.25 24.81
N GLU A 1020 -48.60 -14.34 23.55
CA GLU A 1020 -50.01 -14.17 23.20
C GLU A 1020 -50.47 -15.16 22.12
N HIS A 1021 -49.90 -15.14 20.91
CA HIS A 1021 -50.44 -15.92 19.79
C HIS A 1021 -50.20 -17.44 19.86
N LEU A 1022 -49.11 -17.92 20.51
CA LEU A 1022 -48.75 -19.34 20.61
C LEU A 1022 -49.62 -20.10 21.63
N ARG A 1023 -50.94 -19.98 21.53
CA ARG A 1023 -51.91 -20.43 22.56
C ARG A 1023 -51.73 -21.89 23.00
N ARG A 1024 -51.51 -22.83 22.06
CA ARG A 1024 -51.30 -24.25 22.39
C ARG A 1024 -50.03 -24.44 23.22
N HIS A 1025 -48.91 -23.86 22.78
CA HIS A 1025 -47.64 -23.91 23.48
C HIS A 1025 -47.72 -23.30 24.89
N LEU A 1026 -48.30 -22.09 24.99
CA LEU A 1026 -48.47 -21.38 26.26
C LEU A 1026 -49.36 -22.17 27.22
N THR A 1027 -50.48 -22.72 26.76
CA THR A 1027 -51.40 -23.51 27.59
C THR A 1027 -50.71 -24.76 28.14
N THR A 1028 -50.01 -25.52 27.30
CA THR A 1028 -49.30 -26.73 27.75
C THR A 1028 -48.19 -26.37 28.72
N LEU A 1029 -47.40 -25.32 28.45
CA LEU A 1029 -46.34 -24.87 29.32
C LEU A 1029 -46.83 -24.39 30.69
N ILE A 1030 -47.91 -23.58 30.73
CA ILE A 1030 -48.55 -23.12 31.98
C ILE A 1030 -49.00 -24.34 32.80
N ARG A 1031 -49.65 -25.31 32.15
CA ARG A 1031 -50.13 -26.53 32.80
C ARG A 1031 -48.97 -27.31 33.39
N THR A 1032 -47.92 -27.57 32.63
CA THR A 1032 -46.74 -28.31 33.13
C THR A 1032 -46.04 -27.58 34.28
N TYR A 1033 -45.90 -26.26 34.24
CA TYR A 1033 -45.33 -25.53 35.37
C TYR A 1033 -46.19 -25.65 36.64
N LEU A 1034 -47.52 -25.48 36.53
CA LEU A 1034 -48.41 -25.49 37.70
C LEU A 1034 -48.68 -26.90 38.24
N GLU A 1035 -48.87 -27.88 37.37
CA GLU A 1035 -49.32 -29.24 37.72
C GLU A 1035 -48.15 -30.22 37.91
N GLU A 1036 -47.09 -30.14 37.10
CA GLU A 1036 -45.96 -31.09 37.16
C GLU A 1036 -44.76 -30.53 37.94
N CYS A 1037 -44.44 -29.24 37.75
CA CYS A 1037 -43.31 -28.60 38.43
C CYS A 1037 -43.69 -27.99 39.79
N GLU A 1038 -44.99 -27.95 40.10
CA GLU A 1038 -45.55 -27.38 41.34
C GLU A 1038 -45.04 -25.95 41.63
N VAL A 1039 -44.94 -25.11 40.59
CA VAL A 1039 -44.54 -23.70 40.77
C VAL A 1039 -45.58 -22.95 41.60
N GLY A 1040 -45.15 -21.94 42.35
CA GLY A 1040 -46.02 -21.20 43.25
C GLY A 1040 -47.01 -20.31 42.49
N ARG A 1041 -46.55 -19.70 41.39
CA ARG A 1041 -47.35 -18.80 40.56
C ARG A 1041 -46.80 -18.72 39.14
N VAL A 1042 -47.70 -18.55 38.17
CA VAL A 1042 -47.38 -18.14 36.80
C VAL A 1042 -47.96 -16.74 36.56
N VAL A 1043 -47.11 -15.81 36.13
CA VAL A 1043 -47.49 -14.47 35.68
C VAL A 1043 -47.44 -14.45 34.16
N LEU A 1044 -48.61 -14.39 33.53
CA LEU A 1044 -48.75 -14.34 32.08
C LEU A 1044 -48.82 -12.88 31.61
N ILE A 1045 -47.79 -12.44 30.91
CA ILE A 1045 -47.70 -11.09 30.34
C ILE A 1045 -48.12 -11.16 28.86
N THR A 1046 -49.12 -10.36 28.50
CA THR A 1046 -49.76 -10.34 27.17
C THR A 1046 -49.65 -8.97 26.51
N GLU A 1047 -49.86 -8.87 25.20
CA GLU A 1047 -49.95 -7.57 24.52
C GLU A 1047 -51.27 -6.89 24.91
N THR A 1048 -52.36 -7.66 24.84
CA THR A 1048 -53.74 -7.20 25.04
C THR A 1048 -54.41 -7.86 26.25
N GLU A 1049 -55.35 -7.17 26.89
CA GLU A 1049 -56.09 -7.73 28.02
C GLU A 1049 -57.00 -8.88 27.59
N GLU A 1050 -57.58 -8.76 26.40
CA GLU A 1050 -58.48 -9.72 25.81
C GLU A 1050 -57.78 -11.08 25.63
N ALA A 1051 -56.54 -11.08 25.15
CA ALA A 1051 -55.75 -12.29 25.05
C ALA A 1051 -55.45 -12.92 26.41
N GLY A 1052 -55.07 -12.09 27.40
CA GLY A 1052 -54.84 -12.54 28.77
C GLY A 1052 -56.09 -13.19 29.39
N GLN A 1053 -57.26 -12.54 29.25
CA GLN A 1053 -58.54 -13.08 29.70
C GLN A 1053 -58.89 -14.40 29.01
N SER A 1054 -58.66 -14.48 27.70
CA SER A 1054 -58.93 -15.67 26.91
C SER A 1054 -58.06 -16.87 27.33
N LEU A 1055 -56.77 -16.66 27.62
CA LEU A 1055 -55.90 -17.72 28.14
C LEU A 1055 -56.28 -18.11 29.58
N ARG A 1056 -56.68 -17.15 30.42
CA ARG A 1056 -57.18 -17.42 31.79
C ARG A 1056 -58.43 -18.28 31.83
N ALA A 1057 -59.33 -18.14 30.86
CA ALA A 1057 -60.55 -18.94 30.78
C ALA A 1057 -60.28 -20.45 30.68
N THR A 1058 -59.09 -20.85 30.21
CA THR A 1058 -58.65 -22.24 30.13
C THR A 1058 -58.23 -22.83 31.50
N PHE A 1059 -58.02 -21.99 32.52
CA PHE A 1059 -57.50 -22.36 33.85
C PHE A 1059 -58.35 -21.81 35.01
N PRO A 1060 -59.66 -22.10 35.08
CA PRO A 1060 -60.55 -21.49 36.07
C PRO A 1060 -60.11 -21.77 37.51
N THR A 1061 -59.64 -22.98 37.79
CA THR A 1061 -59.16 -23.39 39.12
C THR A 1061 -57.93 -22.60 39.55
N GLN A 1062 -56.89 -22.55 38.71
CA GLN A 1062 -55.62 -21.89 39.02
C GLN A 1062 -55.76 -20.36 39.07
N VAL A 1063 -56.71 -19.79 38.31
CA VAL A 1063 -57.06 -18.37 38.42
C VAL A 1063 -57.72 -18.07 39.76
N SER A 1064 -58.68 -18.91 40.20
CA SER A 1064 -59.37 -18.72 41.48
C SER A 1064 -58.46 -18.86 42.70
N SER A 1065 -57.42 -19.70 42.61
CA SER A 1065 -56.40 -19.88 43.65
C SER A 1065 -55.30 -18.82 43.62
N GLY A 1066 -55.31 -17.90 42.65
CA GLY A 1066 -54.25 -16.88 42.46
C GLY A 1066 -52.90 -17.44 41.99
N GLN A 1067 -52.88 -18.70 41.52
CA GLN A 1067 -51.70 -19.35 40.95
C GLN A 1067 -51.43 -18.94 39.51
N LEU A 1068 -52.46 -18.50 38.76
CA LEU A 1068 -52.30 -17.88 37.44
C LEU A 1068 -52.84 -16.46 37.45
N VAL A 1069 -51.98 -15.49 37.13
CA VAL A 1069 -52.32 -14.07 37.01
C VAL A 1069 -51.88 -13.52 35.66
N THR A 1070 -52.51 -12.43 35.20
CA THR A 1070 -52.21 -11.82 33.91
C THR A 1070 -51.90 -10.34 34.04
N VAL A 1071 -50.91 -9.87 33.29
CA VAL A 1071 -50.58 -8.45 33.13
C VAL A 1071 -50.58 -8.11 31.64
N ALA A 1072 -51.36 -7.12 31.23
CA ALA A 1072 -51.29 -6.60 29.86
C ALA A 1072 -50.21 -5.53 29.76
N SER A 1073 -49.44 -5.56 28.67
CA SER A 1073 -48.41 -4.56 28.42
C SER A 1073 -48.96 -3.26 27.86
N ARG A 1074 -50.08 -3.29 27.13
CA ARG A 1074 -50.73 -2.08 26.58
C ARG A 1074 -49.76 -1.17 25.80
N GLY A 1075 -48.79 -1.77 25.10
CA GLY A 1075 -47.76 -1.06 24.32
C GLY A 1075 -46.44 -0.80 25.05
N ASP A 1076 -46.41 -0.86 26.39
CA ASP A 1076 -45.17 -0.75 27.17
C ASP A 1076 -44.85 -2.04 27.93
N LEU A 1077 -44.01 -2.87 27.30
CA LEU A 1077 -43.60 -4.16 27.82
C LEU A 1077 -42.71 -4.05 29.08
N GLU A 1078 -41.90 -3.00 29.19
CA GLU A 1078 -40.95 -2.89 30.29
C GLU A 1078 -41.64 -2.43 31.57
N ASP A 1079 -42.59 -1.50 31.44
CA ASP A 1079 -43.51 -1.08 32.50
C ASP A 1079 -44.44 -2.23 32.93
N ALA A 1080 -44.89 -3.09 32.00
CA ALA A 1080 -45.63 -4.31 32.34
C ALA A 1080 -44.82 -5.26 33.24
N LEU A 1081 -43.53 -5.41 32.95
CA LEU A 1081 -42.61 -6.21 33.76
C LEU A 1081 -42.37 -5.57 35.12
N ASP A 1082 -42.31 -4.24 35.23
CA ASP A 1082 -42.21 -3.52 36.50
C ASP A 1082 -43.45 -3.70 37.36
N ARG A 1083 -44.65 -3.54 36.78
CA ARG A 1083 -45.91 -3.82 37.47
C ARG A 1083 -45.97 -5.26 37.96
N ALA A 1084 -45.63 -6.21 37.11
CA ALA A 1084 -45.58 -7.62 37.47
C ALA A 1084 -44.62 -7.87 38.63
N TYR A 1085 -43.45 -7.24 38.61
CA TYR A 1085 -42.45 -7.36 39.67
C TYR A 1085 -42.95 -6.80 41.01
N VAL A 1086 -43.58 -5.62 41.01
CA VAL A 1086 -44.12 -4.98 42.21
C VAL A 1086 -45.26 -5.80 42.82
N GLU A 1087 -46.18 -6.30 41.98
CA GLU A 1087 -47.39 -6.97 42.45
C GLU A 1087 -47.15 -8.44 42.81
N PHE A 1088 -46.35 -9.16 42.01
CA PHE A 1088 -46.19 -10.60 42.12
C PHE A 1088 -44.79 -11.05 42.54
N GLY A 1089 -43.87 -10.11 42.72
CA GLY A 1089 -42.50 -10.38 43.10
C GLY A 1089 -41.64 -10.85 41.94
N LYS A 1090 -40.37 -11.13 42.26
CA LYS A 1090 -39.33 -11.44 41.30
C LYS A 1090 -39.55 -12.79 40.57
N PRO A 1091 -39.29 -12.87 39.25
CA PRO A 1091 -39.33 -14.13 38.51
C PRO A 1091 -38.11 -15.02 38.76
N GLY A 1092 -38.33 -16.34 38.79
CA GLY A 1092 -37.29 -17.32 38.49
C GLY A 1092 -37.19 -17.53 36.97
N PRO A 1093 -37.80 -18.57 36.39
CA PRO A 1093 -37.91 -18.69 34.93
C PRO A 1093 -38.69 -17.55 34.28
N VAL A 1094 -38.17 -17.04 33.16
CA VAL A 1094 -38.84 -16.12 32.24
C VAL A 1094 -38.81 -16.71 30.83
N VAL A 1095 -39.98 -16.98 30.27
CA VAL A 1095 -40.14 -17.51 28.91
C VAL A 1095 -40.71 -16.42 28.03
N CYS A 1096 -39.93 -15.95 27.07
CA CYS A 1096 -40.27 -14.86 26.17
C CYS A 1096 -40.61 -15.42 24.79
N THR A 1097 -41.88 -15.31 24.41
CA THR A 1097 -42.40 -15.72 23.09
C THR A 1097 -42.95 -14.49 22.36
N PRO A 1098 -42.93 -14.44 21.01
CA PRO A 1098 -43.45 -13.29 20.28
C PRO A 1098 -44.96 -13.12 20.53
N PHE A 1099 -45.42 -11.87 20.64
CA PHE A 1099 -46.85 -11.61 20.81
C PHE A 1099 -47.65 -11.94 19.56
N ARG A 1100 -47.10 -11.65 18.38
CA ARG A 1100 -47.78 -11.75 17.09
C ARG A 1100 -47.20 -12.88 16.23
N PRO A 1101 -48.01 -13.50 15.36
CA PRO A 1101 -47.52 -14.50 14.40
C PRO A 1101 -46.63 -13.85 13.33
N LEU A 1102 -45.98 -14.69 12.51
CA LEU A 1102 -45.34 -14.23 11.29
C LEU A 1102 -46.36 -13.61 10.32
N PRO A 1103 -45.95 -12.65 9.48
CA PRO A 1103 -46.80 -12.16 8.41
C PRO A 1103 -47.23 -13.30 7.49
N ALA A 1104 -48.53 -13.55 7.40
CA ALA A 1104 -49.12 -14.61 6.59
C ALA A 1104 -49.56 -14.08 5.21
N ASN A 1105 -49.55 -14.95 4.20
CA ASN A 1105 -49.98 -14.67 2.81
C ASN A 1105 -49.20 -13.58 2.07
N LEU A 1106 -48.02 -13.16 2.56
CA LEU A 1106 -47.14 -12.21 1.88
C LEU A 1106 -45.99 -12.93 1.18
N ALA A 1107 -45.72 -12.52 -0.05
CA ALA A 1107 -44.59 -13.03 -0.82
C ALA A 1107 -43.27 -12.35 -0.39
N LEU A 1108 -42.14 -13.05 -0.52
CA LEU A 1108 -40.80 -12.44 -0.35
C LEU A 1108 -40.26 -11.84 -1.66
N ALA A 1109 -40.76 -12.30 -2.81
CA ALA A 1109 -40.47 -11.74 -4.13
C ALA A 1109 -41.61 -12.10 -5.10
N GLY A 1110 -41.86 -11.24 -6.10
CA GLY A 1110 -42.88 -11.49 -7.14
C GLY A 1110 -42.47 -12.59 -8.13
N SER A 1111 -43.43 -13.36 -8.62
CA SER A 1111 -43.20 -14.56 -9.46
C SER A 1111 -43.15 -14.30 -10.98
N THR A 1112 -43.70 -13.18 -11.48
CA THR A 1112 -43.45 -12.44 -12.74
C THR A 1112 -44.67 -11.54 -13.04
N GLY A 1113 -44.49 -10.27 -13.44
CA GLY A 1113 -45.59 -9.30 -13.65
C GLY A 1113 -45.82 -8.31 -12.48
N ASN A 1114 -47.02 -7.71 -12.39
CA ASN A 1114 -47.42 -6.71 -11.38
C ASN A 1114 -47.74 -7.29 -9.97
N ASP A 1115 -47.23 -8.46 -9.61
CA ASP A 1115 -47.52 -9.17 -8.33
C ASP A 1115 -46.69 -8.65 -7.12
N TRP A 1116 -46.22 -7.40 -7.19
CA TRP A 1116 -45.36 -6.79 -6.15
C TRP A 1116 -46.16 -6.11 -5.04
N ASP A 1117 -47.46 -5.91 -5.23
CA ASP A 1117 -48.36 -5.35 -4.23
C ASP A 1117 -48.55 -6.29 -3.02
N ASN A 1118 -48.41 -7.61 -3.22
CA ASN A 1118 -48.51 -8.63 -2.18
C ASN A 1118 -47.13 -9.06 -1.61
N VAL A 1119 -46.05 -8.39 -2.01
CA VAL A 1119 -44.70 -8.62 -1.46
C VAL A 1119 -44.54 -7.85 -0.17
N LEU A 1120 -44.05 -8.53 0.87
CA LEU A 1120 -43.76 -7.97 2.20
C LEU A 1120 -43.09 -6.60 2.06
N ASN A 1121 -43.74 -5.55 2.57
CA ASN A 1121 -43.22 -4.18 2.44
C ASN A 1121 -42.24 -3.84 3.58
N GLU A 1122 -41.55 -2.71 3.43
CA GLU A 1122 -40.58 -2.20 4.38
C GLU A 1122 -41.16 -1.96 5.79
N ALA A 1123 -42.43 -1.55 5.90
CA ALA A 1123 -43.09 -1.32 7.17
C ALA A 1123 -43.43 -2.65 7.87
N ASP A 1124 -43.91 -3.64 7.11
CA ASP A 1124 -44.21 -4.97 7.62
C ASP A 1124 -42.93 -5.73 8.01
N PHE A 1125 -41.83 -5.56 7.25
CA PHE A 1125 -40.53 -6.09 7.63
C PHE A 1125 -39.96 -5.41 8.88
N ALA A 1126 -40.12 -4.09 9.02
CA ALA A 1126 -39.76 -3.38 10.24
C ALA A 1126 -40.60 -3.86 11.44
N ALA A 1127 -41.91 -4.10 11.25
CA ALA A 1127 -42.77 -4.69 12.27
C ALA A 1127 -42.34 -6.12 12.64
N LEU A 1128 -41.95 -6.94 11.66
CA LEU A 1128 -41.37 -8.27 11.91
C LEU A 1128 -40.13 -8.18 12.81
N VAL A 1129 -39.20 -7.28 12.50
CA VAL A 1129 -37.98 -7.02 13.31
C VAL A 1129 -38.36 -6.54 14.72
N GLU A 1130 -39.31 -5.63 14.85
CA GLU A 1130 -39.75 -5.11 16.15
C GLU A 1130 -40.37 -6.22 17.02
N HIS A 1131 -41.27 -7.04 16.44
CA HIS A 1131 -42.02 -8.05 17.18
C HIS A 1131 -41.22 -9.32 17.49
N ASN A 1132 -40.14 -9.58 16.77
CA ASN A 1132 -39.37 -10.83 16.92
C ASN A 1132 -37.91 -10.62 17.34
N LEU A 1133 -37.34 -9.42 17.26
CA LEU A 1133 -35.97 -9.14 17.70
C LEU A 1133 -35.96 -8.09 18.80
N THR A 1134 -36.52 -6.90 18.54
CA THR A 1134 -36.60 -5.83 19.56
C THR A 1134 -37.42 -6.26 20.77
N HIS A 1135 -38.51 -7.00 20.57
CA HIS A 1135 -39.31 -7.59 21.64
C HIS A 1135 -38.45 -8.40 22.64
N HIS A 1136 -37.64 -9.34 22.15
CA HIS A 1136 -36.75 -10.13 22.99
C HIS A 1136 -35.66 -9.28 23.64
N PHE A 1137 -35.10 -8.29 22.93
CA PHE A 1137 -34.13 -7.35 23.49
C PHE A 1137 -34.71 -6.58 24.70
N ARG A 1138 -35.93 -6.05 24.59
CA ARG A 1138 -36.61 -5.30 25.67
C ARG A 1138 -36.81 -6.13 26.92
N VAL A 1139 -37.23 -7.39 26.77
CA VAL A 1139 -37.35 -8.32 27.90
C VAL A 1139 -35.97 -8.62 28.47
N ALA A 1140 -35.02 -8.97 27.61
CA ALA A 1140 -33.70 -9.41 28.01
C ALA A 1140 -32.92 -8.34 28.79
N ARG A 1141 -32.91 -7.08 28.33
CA ARG A 1141 -32.19 -5.98 29.00
C ARG A 1141 -32.67 -5.74 30.42
N LYS A 1142 -33.93 -6.09 30.73
CA LYS A 1142 -34.51 -5.98 32.07
C LYS A 1142 -34.26 -7.23 32.91
N ILE A 1143 -34.59 -8.41 32.38
CA ILE A 1143 -34.48 -9.67 33.12
C ILE A 1143 -33.03 -10.01 33.47
N SER A 1144 -32.06 -9.63 32.62
CA SER A 1144 -30.63 -9.80 32.91
C SER A 1144 -30.14 -9.05 34.17
N LEU A 1145 -30.95 -8.17 34.76
CA LEU A 1145 -30.67 -7.44 36.00
C LEU A 1145 -31.33 -8.05 37.25
N LEU A 1146 -32.04 -9.19 37.12
CA LEU A 1146 -32.80 -9.81 38.21
C LEU A 1146 -32.12 -11.12 38.68
N ASP A 1147 -31.56 -11.15 39.91
CA ASP A 1147 -30.89 -12.37 40.43
C ASP A 1147 -31.75 -13.64 40.44
N GLY A 1148 -31.16 -14.77 40.08
CA GLY A 1148 -31.85 -16.07 40.15
C GLY A 1148 -32.88 -16.27 39.04
N SER A 1149 -33.03 -15.30 38.14
CA SER A 1149 -33.84 -15.47 36.94
C SER A 1149 -33.10 -16.29 35.87
N GLN A 1150 -33.86 -17.00 35.04
CA GLN A 1150 -33.37 -17.67 33.83
C GLN A 1150 -34.21 -17.24 32.64
N LEU A 1151 -33.58 -16.86 31.53
CA LEU A 1151 -34.28 -16.32 30.37
C LEU A 1151 -34.27 -17.30 29.21
N VAL A 1152 -35.46 -17.59 28.68
CA VAL A 1152 -35.67 -18.40 27.48
C VAL A 1152 -36.30 -17.53 26.41
N LEU A 1153 -35.63 -17.42 25.27
CA LEU A 1153 -36.13 -16.72 24.09
C LEU A 1153 -36.69 -17.76 23.12
N VAL A 1154 -37.94 -17.61 22.69
CA VAL A 1154 -38.61 -18.58 21.82
C VAL A 1154 -38.85 -17.96 20.46
N THR A 1155 -38.44 -18.64 19.38
CA THR A 1155 -38.66 -18.13 18.02
C THR A 1155 -40.04 -18.56 17.47
N PRO A 1156 -40.52 -17.93 16.39
CA PRO A 1156 -41.80 -18.30 15.77
C PRO A 1156 -41.87 -19.77 15.33
N SER A 1157 -43.07 -20.34 15.38
CA SER A 1157 -43.36 -21.71 14.91
C SER A 1157 -43.82 -21.72 13.45
N THR A 1158 -43.46 -22.77 12.72
CA THR A 1158 -44.12 -23.14 11.46
C THR A 1158 -44.67 -24.57 11.53
N GLY A 1159 -45.41 -24.99 10.50
CA GLY A 1159 -45.96 -26.34 10.43
C GLY A 1159 -46.51 -26.64 9.04
N ILE A 1160 -47.32 -27.70 8.92
CA ILE A 1160 -47.85 -28.14 7.62
C ILE A 1160 -48.63 -27.07 6.85
N GLY A 1161 -49.28 -26.14 7.54
CA GLY A 1161 -50.04 -25.04 6.95
C GLY A 1161 -49.20 -23.83 6.52
N SER A 1162 -47.92 -23.77 6.92
CA SER A 1162 -47.06 -22.62 6.65
C SER A 1162 -46.53 -22.63 5.22
N SER A 1163 -46.55 -21.47 4.59
CA SER A 1163 -45.93 -21.16 3.31
C SER A 1163 -44.39 -21.32 3.35
N ALA A 1164 -43.76 -21.33 2.18
CA ALA A 1164 -42.29 -21.36 2.11
C ALA A 1164 -41.69 -20.05 2.66
N GLU A 1165 -42.41 -18.96 2.49
CA GLU A 1165 -42.07 -17.60 2.92
C GLU A 1165 -42.13 -17.48 4.43
N GLU A 1166 -43.19 -17.97 5.08
CA GLU A 1166 -43.26 -18.04 6.54
C GLU A 1166 -42.11 -18.89 7.11
N PHE A 1167 -41.82 -20.04 6.49
CA PHE A 1167 -40.67 -20.87 6.86
C PHE A 1167 -39.32 -20.15 6.73
N ALA A 1168 -39.15 -19.35 5.67
CA ALA A 1168 -37.95 -18.56 5.46
C ALA A 1168 -37.83 -17.39 6.46
N LEU A 1169 -38.94 -16.71 6.77
CA LEU A 1169 -38.99 -15.65 7.78
C LEU A 1169 -38.68 -16.20 9.18
N ALA A 1170 -39.22 -17.36 9.54
CA ALA A 1170 -38.91 -18.03 10.80
C ALA A 1170 -37.41 -18.34 10.92
N ASN A 1171 -36.81 -18.91 9.87
CA ASN A 1171 -35.39 -19.23 9.82
C ASN A 1171 -34.49 -17.97 9.82
N PHE A 1172 -34.95 -16.88 9.20
CA PHE A 1172 -34.31 -15.57 9.28
C PHE A 1172 -34.27 -15.06 10.73
N ILE A 1173 -35.41 -15.09 11.44
CA ILE A 1173 -35.48 -14.70 12.85
C ILE A 1173 -34.60 -15.61 13.71
N LYS A 1174 -34.64 -16.93 13.49
CA LYS A 1174 -33.82 -17.90 14.22
C LYS A 1174 -32.33 -17.58 14.15
N THR A 1175 -31.79 -17.41 12.94
CA THR A 1175 -30.36 -17.06 12.76
C THR A 1175 -30.03 -15.71 13.38
N THR A 1176 -30.90 -14.72 13.22
CA THR A 1176 -30.66 -13.34 13.67
C THR A 1176 -30.73 -13.22 15.20
N LEU A 1177 -31.70 -13.88 15.83
CA LEU A 1177 -31.86 -13.91 17.28
C LEU A 1177 -30.75 -14.73 17.95
N HIS A 1178 -30.20 -15.76 17.29
CA HIS A 1178 -29.10 -16.53 17.86
C HIS A 1178 -27.84 -15.66 18.08
N ALA A 1179 -27.57 -14.69 17.19
CA ALA A 1179 -26.49 -13.71 17.41
C ALA A 1179 -26.71 -12.85 18.66
N PHE A 1180 -27.98 -12.48 18.95
CA PHE A 1180 -28.36 -11.80 20.19
C PHE A 1180 -28.15 -12.72 21.40
N THR A 1181 -28.70 -13.93 21.36
CA THR A 1181 -28.63 -14.94 22.42
C THR A 1181 -27.19 -15.26 22.81
N ALA A 1182 -26.32 -15.51 21.83
CA ALA A 1182 -24.91 -15.81 22.05
C ALA A 1182 -24.17 -14.60 22.67
N THR A 1183 -24.41 -13.39 22.16
CA THR A 1183 -23.78 -12.16 22.67
C THR A 1183 -24.20 -11.88 24.11
N LEU A 1184 -25.50 -11.92 24.39
CA LEU A 1184 -26.04 -11.70 25.72
C LEU A 1184 -25.60 -12.80 26.70
N GLY A 1185 -25.49 -14.06 26.25
CA GLY A 1185 -24.96 -15.14 27.07
C GLY A 1185 -23.57 -14.83 27.62
N VAL A 1186 -22.68 -14.25 26.79
CA VAL A 1186 -21.33 -13.81 27.22
C VAL A 1186 -21.36 -12.54 28.06
N GLU A 1187 -22.24 -11.59 27.75
CA GLU A 1187 -22.39 -10.37 28.57
C GLU A 1187 -22.93 -10.68 29.97
N SER A 1188 -23.89 -11.58 30.08
CA SER A 1188 -24.45 -12.04 31.36
C SER A 1188 -23.40 -12.67 32.26
N GLU A 1189 -22.38 -13.34 31.72
CA GLU A 1189 -21.25 -13.88 32.50
C GLU A 1189 -20.38 -12.77 33.13
N ARG A 1190 -20.45 -11.54 32.60
CA ARG A 1190 -19.64 -10.39 33.07
C ARG A 1190 -20.34 -9.55 34.13
N ILE A 1191 -21.61 -9.83 34.43
CA ILE A 1191 -22.41 -9.10 35.41
C ILE A 1191 -22.78 -9.98 36.59
N ILE A 1192 -22.99 -9.35 37.74
CA ILE A 1192 -23.19 -10.01 39.04
C ILE A 1192 -24.48 -10.86 39.14
N HIS A 1193 -25.46 -10.58 38.30
CA HIS A 1193 -26.73 -11.33 38.26
C HIS A 1193 -26.57 -12.69 37.60
N ASN A 1194 -25.65 -12.79 36.63
CA ASN A 1194 -25.23 -14.03 35.98
C ASN A 1194 -26.38 -14.87 35.39
N VAL A 1195 -27.43 -14.20 34.89
CA VAL A 1195 -28.64 -14.78 34.30
C VAL A 1195 -28.28 -15.62 33.08
N ALA A 1196 -28.68 -16.89 33.04
CA ALA A 1196 -28.50 -17.71 31.84
C ALA A 1196 -29.56 -17.34 30.81
N VAL A 1197 -29.12 -17.18 29.57
CA VAL A 1197 -29.99 -16.86 28.43
C VAL A 1197 -29.82 -17.93 27.37
N ASN A 1198 -30.91 -18.52 26.92
CA ASN A 1198 -30.91 -19.53 25.86
C ASN A 1198 -32.10 -19.31 24.92
N GLN A 1199 -31.99 -19.87 23.73
CA GLN A 1199 -33.00 -19.81 22.70
C GLN A 1199 -33.61 -21.21 22.47
N VAL A 1200 -34.93 -21.25 22.27
CA VAL A 1200 -35.68 -22.45 21.87
C VAL A 1200 -36.36 -22.16 20.55
N ASP A 1201 -36.07 -22.98 19.55
CA ASP A 1201 -36.51 -22.76 18.19
C ASP A 1201 -37.66 -23.70 17.81
N LEU A 1202 -38.80 -23.10 17.44
CA LEU A 1202 -40.01 -23.81 17.04
C LEU A 1202 -40.10 -24.07 15.52
N THR A 1203 -39.06 -23.74 14.77
CA THR A 1203 -38.98 -23.99 13.33
C THR A 1203 -37.66 -24.68 13.00
N ARG A 1204 -37.74 -25.84 12.34
CA ARG A 1204 -36.60 -26.66 11.92
C ARG A 1204 -35.89 -26.03 10.72
N ARG A 1205 -34.68 -26.52 10.42
CA ARG A 1205 -33.90 -26.06 9.26
C ARG A 1205 -34.39 -26.67 7.94
N ALA A 1206 -34.99 -27.85 7.99
CA ALA A 1206 -35.50 -28.55 6.83
C ALA A 1206 -37.03 -28.59 6.85
N ARG A 1207 -37.67 -27.97 5.85
CA ARG A 1207 -39.15 -27.83 5.81
C ARG A 1207 -39.87 -29.18 5.75
N ASN A 1208 -39.26 -30.20 5.16
CA ASN A 1208 -39.81 -31.55 5.09
C ASN A 1208 -39.81 -32.29 6.44
N GLU A 1209 -39.10 -31.75 7.43
CA GLU A 1209 -39.06 -32.27 8.79
C GLU A 1209 -40.03 -31.54 9.71
N GLU A 1210 -40.65 -30.41 9.30
CA GLU A 1210 -41.68 -29.74 10.08
C GLU A 1210 -42.85 -30.69 10.41
N PRO A 1211 -43.56 -30.54 11.54
CA PRO A 1211 -44.69 -31.40 11.89
C PRO A 1211 -45.73 -31.50 10.76
N ARG A 1212 -46.00 -32.74 10.32
CA ARG A 1212 -46.84 -33.05 9.14
C ARG A 1212 -48.23 -33.55 9.50
N ASN A 1213 -48.46 -33.86 10.77
CA ASN A 1213 -49.74 -34.37 11.25
C ASN A 1213 -49.92 -34.01 12.73
N ALA A 1214 -51.14 -34.23 13.24
CA ALA A 1214 -51.50 -33.88 14.62
C ALA A 1214 -50.65 -34.61 15.68
N ASP A 1215 -50.18 -35.83 15.41
CA ASP A 1215 -49.34 -36.58 16.35
C ASP A 1215 -47.95 -35.95 16.45
N GLU A 1216 -47.35 -35.60 15.32
CA GLU A 1216 -46.06 -34.89 15.25
C GLU A 1216 -46.15 -33.49 15.90
N GLU A 1217 -47.28 -32.77 15.75
CA GLU A 1217 -47.52 -31.50 16.45
C GLU A 1217 -47.58 -31.66 17.97
N VAL A 1218 -48.23 -32.71 18.47
CA VAL A 1218 -48.30 -33.01 19.91
C VAL A 1218 -46.92 -33.41 20.45
N GLU A 1219 -46.15 -34.15 19.67
CA GLU A 1219 -44.77 -34.52 19.98
C GLU A 1219 -43.85 -33.30 20.05
N GLU A 1220 -43.94 -32.37 19.09
CA GLU A 1220 -43.22 -31.10 19.10
C GLU A 1220 -43.61 -30.26 20.31
N LEU A 1221 -44.91 -30.16 20.64
CA LEU A 1221 -45.38 -29.45 21.83
C LEU A 1221 -44.75 -30.00 23.11
N THR A 1222 -44.61 -31.32 23.18
CA THR A 1222 -43.95 -32.01 24.30
C THR A 1222 -42.45 -31.72 24.31
N ARG A 1223 -41.77 -31.72 23.16
CA ARG A 1223 -40.35 -31.35 23.05
C ARG A 1223 -40.11 -29.88 23.40
N PHE A 1224 -40.96 -28.97 22.98
CA PHE A 1224 -40.94 -27.56 23.35
C PHE A 1224 -40.92 -27.39 24.88
N VAL A 1225 -41.87 -28.01 25.58
CA VAL A 1225 -41.92 -27.93 27.05
C VAL A 1225 -40.66 -28.53 27.67
N ASN A 1226 -40.18 -29.68 27.18
CA ASN A 1226 -38.94 -30.29 27.66
C ASN A 1226 -37.72 -29.37 27.46
N ALA A 1227 -37.60 -28.72 26.30
CA ALA A 1227 -36.52 -27.79 25.99
C ALA A 1227 -36.57 -26.57 26.90
N VAL A 1228 -37.75 -25.95 27.06
CA VAL A 1228 -37.94 -24.81 27.95
C VAL A 1228 -37.56 -25.18 29.38
N LEU A 1229 -38.00 -26.32 29.91
CA LEU A 1229 -37.61 -26.78 31.24
C LEU A 1229 -36.11 -27.07 31.36
N LEU A 1230 -35.50 -27.65 30.32
CA LEU A 1230 -34.08 -27.95 30.29
C LEU A 1230 -33.21 -26.69 30.45
N VAL A 1231 -33.59 -25.58 29.83
CA VAL A 1231 -32.81 -24.32 29.89
C VAL A 1231 -33.29 -23.36 30.98
N SER A 1232 -34.54 -23.46 31.44
CA SER A 1232 -35.11 -22.56 32.46
C SER A 1232 -35.00 -23.07 33.89
N ALA A 1233 -34.85 -24.39 34.11
CA ALA A 1233 -34.64 -24.93 35.44
C ALA A 1233 -33.31 -24.41 36.03
N PRO A 1234 -33.21 -24.19 37.36
CA PRO A 1234 -31.98 -23.72 37.99
C PRO A 1234 -30.80 -24.63 37.64
N GLN A 1235 -29.79 -24.05 36.98
CA GLN A 1235 -28.67 -24.77 36.36
C GLN A 1235 -27.62 -25.20 37.40
N VAL A 1236 -26.81 -26.19 37.01
CA VAL A 1236 -25.61 -26.69 37.72
C VAL A 1236 -24.55 -25.57 37.80
N GLU A 1237 -23.91 -25.37 38.95
CA GLU A 1237 -22.94 -24.27 39.11
C GLU A 1237 -21.69 -24.49 38.23
N ALA A 1238 -21.06 -23.41 37.78
CA ALA A 1238 -19.83 -23.49 36.97
C ALA A 1238 -18.68 -24.22 37.70
N LYS A 1239 -18.71 -24.23 39.05
CA LYS A 1239 -17.77 -24.99 39.89
C LYS A 1239 -17.97 -26.50 39.79
N GLU A 1240 -19.17 -26.97 39.47
CA GLU A 1240 -19.50 -28.40 39.37
C GLU A 1240 -19.15 -28.95 37.98
N SER A 1241 -19.34 -28.18 36.91
CA SER A 1241 -18.86 -28.55 35.57
C SER A 1241 -18.74 -27.35 34.64
N ARG A 1242 -17.50 -27.02 34.26
CA ARG A 1242 -17.20 -25.96 33.28
C ARG A 1242 -17.75 -26.25 31.88
N TYR A 1243 -17.86 -27.53 31.51
CA TYR A 1243 -18.42 -27.94 30.22
C TYR A 1243 -19.94 -27.74 30.20
N ARG A 1244 -20.65 -28.27 31.20
CA ARG A 1244 -22.12 -28.16 31.28
C ARG A 1244 -22.58 -26.72 31.48
N SER A 1245 -21.85 -25.91 32.26
CA SER A 1245 -22.20 -24.50 32.44
C SER A 1245 -22.09 -23.67 31.16
N ARG A 1246 -21.25 -24.09 30.19
CA ARG A 1246 -21.15 -23.46 28.87
C ARG A 1246 -22.28 -23.85 27.92
N ILE A 1247 -22.78 -25.10 27.97
CA ILE A 1247 -23.86 -25.58 27.08
C ILE A 1247 -25.16 -24.83 27.31
N TYR A 1248 -25.45 -24.43 28.55
CA TYR A 1248 -26.71 -23.77 28.92
C TYR A 1248 -26.58 -22.24 28.96
N ARG A 1249 -25.66 -21.66 28.17
CA ARG A 1249 -25.45 -20.21 28.07
C ARG A 1249 -25.22 -19.78 26.63
N GLY A 1250 -26.16 -19.00 26.12
CA GLY A 1250 -26.12 -18.44 24.78
C GLY A 1250 -26.46 -19.45 23.67
N ASN A 1251 -26.95 -20.64 24.03
CA ASN A 1251 -27.21 -21.73 23.09
C ASN A 1251 -28.60 -21.60 22.44
N ALA A 1252 -28.76 -22.16 21.23
CA ALA A 1252 -30.03 -22.26 20.52
C ALA A 1252 -30.40 -23.74 20.31
N ILE A 1253 -31.61 -24.11 20.74
CA ILE A 1253 -32.11 -25.48 20.75
C ILE A 1253 -33.37 -25.59 19.90
N THR A 1254 -33.30 -26.31 18.78
CA THR A 1254 -34.46 -26.61 17.92
C THR A 1254 -35.20 -27.85 18.42
N VAL A 1255 -36.54 -27.80 18.41
CA VAL A 1255 -37.42 -28.87 18.94
C VAL A 1255 -38.14 -29.73 17.90
#